data_AF-E0VWX0-F1
#
_entry.id   AF-E0VWX0-F1
#
_cell.length_a   1.000
_cell.length_b   1.000
_cell.length_c   1.000
_cell.angle_alpha   90.00
_cell.angle_beta   90.00
_cell.angle_gamma   90.00
#
_symmetry.space_group_name_H-M   'P 1'
#
loop_
_entity.id
_entity.type
_entity.pdbx_description
1 polymer ?
#
loop_
_entity_poly.entity_id
_entity_poly.type
_entity_poly.pdbx_seq_one_letter_code
_entity_poly.pdbx_strand_id
1 'polypeptide(L)'
;MFTFIIPAVKSDFLGFSSLFGKRKKKRSFFFLPPIEEDSDSGGFQFDPSLILGYTRYCSIVNNLPKLCLEVNLGQLWNNDERIINNLDREDVVEALHTTKINPVYGHPTSFKELLGDVVYDDRGRIIGAGSLLNVWMTHVNYSAVDMDETGNAAGTADMVTGPSLAWEHGFLDVLLNESQKYHDDTDLRLYYEAGRSYGDISSASMFQDVGKLFVGSLLMFFFVQIALPTRFNWVELRFALGCVGLLCIGLSFILAVSLCSLFGIFYGPVHTSLPFLLLGIGVDDMFVIISCWKHLTVAERKLRHEEKIAVMLRHAGVSITVTSVTDLVAFLIGSLTILPSLHSFCLYTAAGILFMFIFQTTMFIAFLCIDEKRIDGKRNSIVWCLKHENFRPLEMATESYQAKIFEFIYKNFIFKLPIKILVILVTLSLAGIGIKGNLNLKQKFDPKWFLPENSYLLQFYSQRNHFYPDVGKDGAVYIGRVNYSEEMSKIHELSLKMKNESQIIKNIDTWTTSFIKYTKKGLHVDVLNEKISDEKFKEYLSKFLWSANGARYQKNFRFDKELICGEPTPNITISSIDFIFKKFSGSEEYIPAMNKLKKIVKDANITSGDGFSTVWSKVFASWVTDEVIDREMYRNLGMALCCIMICNGILIVDVQICWWIFICVLLTLVDVSGFVYYWGLYIDVASCIALVLAVGLCVDYAAHVGHIFLTFHGSREERALKTIKYIGTATANGAFSTLLAVALLGSSDAYVFQTFFKIFFLVTVFGLFHGIVFLPIVLSLIGPEPYNHHSNDDISKVVKSSPPLPLPPSTVTIRKDNGNESSDDYLLTLSISIQTRK
;
A
#
# COMPACT_ATOMS: atom_id res chain seq x y z
N MET A 1 -39.17 -19.17 -5.93
CA MET A 1 -40.01 -19.76 -7.00
C MET A 1 -39.21 -19.71 -8.29
N PHE A 2 -38.33 -20.69 -8.51
CA PHE A 2 -37.89 -21.17 -9.82
C PHE A 2 -37.21 -22.53 -9.57
N THR A 3 -37.63 -23.51 -10.36
CA THR A 3 -37.68 -24.93 -10.01
C THR A 3 -36.53 -25.68 -10.70
N PHE A 4 -35.89 -26.58 -9.96
CA PHE A 4 -34.90 -27.55 -10.45
C PHE A 4 -35.51 -28.50 -11.48
N ILE A 5 -34.80 -28.76 -12.58
CA ILE A 5 -35.04 -29.92 -13.45
C ILE A 5 -33.71 -30.66 -13.67
N ILE A 6 -33.63 -31.85 -13.09
CA ILE A 6 -32.63 -32.89 -13.33
C ILE A 6 -33.16 -33.77 -14.47
N PRO A 7 -32.35 -34.21 -15.44
CA PRO A 7 -32.60 -35.44 -16.16
C PRO A 7 -31.63 -36.53 -15.68
N ALA A 8 -32.20 -37.54 -15.04
CA ALA A 8 -31.60 -38.85 -14.91
C ALA A 8 -31.72 -39.57 -16.27
N VAL A 9 -30.61 -40.09 -16.81
CA VAL A 9 -30.66 -41.12 -17.86
C VAL A 9 -29.80 -42.30 -17.39
N LYS A 10 -30.49 -43.43 -17.22
CA LYS A 10 -29.97 -44.74 -16.86
C LYS A 10 -30.47 -45.70 -17.96
N SER A 11 -29.62 -46.66 -18.33
CA SER A 11 -29.79 -47.70 -19.37
C SER A 11 -29.48 -47.18 -20.80
N ASP A 12 -28.73 -47.86 -21.66
CA ASP A 12 -28.60 -49.29 -21.93
C ASP A 12 -27.17 -49.69 -22.29
N PHE A 13 -26.69 -50.87 -21.85
CA PHE A 13 -25.87 -51.78 -22.67
C PHE A 13 -25.77 -53.14 -21.96
N LEU A 14 -26.79 -53.96 -22.17
CA LEU A 14 -26.75 -55.42 -22.00
C LEU A 14 -26.60 -56.02 -23.40
N GLY A 15 -25.54 -56.80 -23.61
CA GLY A 15 -25.42 -57.64 -24.81
C GLY A 15 -23.98 -57.81 -25.26
N PHE A 16 -23.25 -58.72 -24.62
CA PHE A 16 -22.38 -59.73 -25.26
C PHE A 16 -21.63 -60.49 -24.15
N SER A 17 -22.32 -61.45 -23.54
CA SER A 17 -21.70 -62.45 -22.67
C SER A 17 -22.11 -63.84 -23.14
N SER A 18 -21.37 -64.40 -24.10
CA SER A 18 -21.27 -65.86 -24.25
C SER A 18 -20.10 -66.20 -25.17
N LEU A 19 -18.95 -66.49 -24.57
CA LEU A 19 -17.91 -67.43 -25.02
C LEU A 19 -16.65 -67.09 -24.22
N PHE A 20 -16.47 -67.74 -23.08
CA PHE A 20 -15.21 -68.36 -22.63
C PHE A 20 -15.40 -68.80 -21.17
N GLY A 21 -15.25 -70.11 -20.98
CA GLY A 21 -15.54 -70.81 -19.74
C GLY A 21 -14.61 -70.44 -18.57
N LYS A 22 -15.13 -70.76 -17.38
CA LYS A 22 -14.47 -70.75 -16.08
C LYS A 22 -13.02 -71.25 -16.16
N ARG A 23 -12.05 -70.34 -16.00
CA ARG A 23 -10.71 -70.64 -15.48
C ARG A 23 -10.26 -69.51 -14.56
N LYS A 24 -10.04 -69.82 -13.29
CA LYS A 24 -9.31 -68.98 -12.33
C LYS A 24 -7.94 -68.63 -12.94
N LYS A 25 -7.75 -67.39 -13.36
CA LYS A 25 -6.42 -66.82 -13.64
C LYS A 25 -6.24 -65.62 -12.72
N LYS A 26 -5.25 -65.70 -11.83
CA LYS A 26 -4.63 -64.54 -11.19
C LYS A 26 -4.40 -63.49 -12.29
N ARG A 27 -5.07 -62.33 -12.22
CA ARG A 27 -4.66 -61.17 -13.01
C ARG A 27 -3.34 -60.73 -12.40
N SER A 28 -2.22 -61.05 -13.06
CA SER A 28 -1.00 -60.31 -12.83
C SER A 28 -1.28 -58.90 -13.35
N PHE A 29 -1.49 -57.96 -12.43
CA PHE A 29 -1.23 -56.56 -12.73
C PHE A 29 0.20 -56.49 -13.27
N PHE A 30 0.38 -55.73 -14.35
CA PHE A 30 1.70 -55.34 -14.85
C PHE A 30 2.37 -54.49 -13.76
N PHE A 31 2.94 -55.14 -12.75
CA PHE A 31 3.91 -54.52 -11.86
C PHE A 31 5.18 -54.37 -12.69
N LEU A 32 5.51 -53.13 -13.06
CA LEU A 32 6.89 -52.79 -13.39
C LEU A 32 7.73 -53.08 -12.12
N PRO A 33 8.83 -53.83 -12.22
CA PRO A 33 9.65 -54.15 -11.05
C PRO A 33 10.25 -52.85 -10.45
N PRO A 34 10.55 -52.84 -9.14
CA PRO A 34 11.15 -51.67 -8.50
C PRO A 34 12.53 -51.41 -9.11
N ILE A 35 12.80 -50.16 -9.49
CA ILE A 35 14.07 -49.72 -10.07
C ILE A 35 14.87 -49.02 -8.97
N GLU A 36 15.97 -49.65 -8.55
CA GLU A 36 16.99 -49.08 -7.66
C GLU A 36 17.63 -47.83 -8.30
N GLU A 37 17.86 -46.78 -7.51
CA GLU A 37 18.86 -45.76 -7.87
C GLU A 37 20.05 -45.97 -6.96
N ASP A 38 21.17 -46.35 -7.53
CA ASP A 38 22.38 -45.53 -7.51
C ASP A 38 23.53 -46.34 -8.12
N SER A 39 23.81 -46.05 -9.38
CA SER A 39 25.17 -46.02 -9.91
C SER A 39 25.11 -45.55 -11.35
N ASP A 40 26.18 -44.92 -11.80
CA ASP A 40 26.50 -44.62 -13.20
C ASP A 40 26.59 -45.88 -14.11
N SER A 41 25.94 -47.00 -13.74
CA SER A 41 25.94 -48.25 -14.48
C SER A 41 24.57 -48.55 -15.13
N GLY A 42 24.50 -48.25 -16.44
CA GLY A 42 24.03 -49.23 -17.44
C GLY A 42 22.55 -49.57 -17.64
N GLY A 43 21.57 -49.08 -16.86
CA GLY A 43 20.15 -49.39 -17.09
C GLY A 43 19.37 -48.26 -17.79
N PHE A 44 18.96 -48.44 -19.05
CA PHE A 44 18.01 -47.53 -19.69
C PHE A 44 16.62 -47.74 -19.07
N GLN A 45 16.07 -46.72 -18.41
CA GLN A 45 14.70 -46.73 -17.87
C GLN A 45 13.72 -47.02 -19.02
N PHE A 46 12.81 -47.99 -18.85
CA PHE A 46 11.83 -48.35 -19.88
C PHE A 46 11.01 -47.13 -20.29
N ASP A 47 11.25 -46.61 -21.49
CA ASP A 47 10.51 -45.48 -22.07
C ASP A 47 9.78 -45.94 -23.34
N PRO A 48 8.44 -46.12 -23.29
CA PRO A 48 7.67 -46.58 -24.42
C PRO A 48 7.80 -45.69 -25.67
N SER A 49 8.13 -44.40 -25.53
CA SER A 49 8.27 -43.47 -26.64
C SER A 49 9.43 -43.82 -27.59
N LEU A 50 10.43 -44.55 -27.08
CA LEU A 50 11.62 -44.94 -27.84
C LEU A 50 11.49 -46.35 -28.46
N ILE A 51 10.59 -47.17 -27.92
CA ILE A 51 10.41 -48.58 -28.32
C ILE A 51 9.23 -48.73 -29.30
N LEU A 52 8.10 -48.11 -28.97
CA LEU A 52 6.90 -48.12 -29.80
C LEU A 52 7.08 -47.00 -30.82
N GLY A 53 7.41 -47.33 -32.07
CA GLY A 53 7.65 -46.32 -33.11
C GLY A 53 6.68 -45.14 -33.06
N TYR A 54 7.19 -43.91 -33.21
CA TYR A 54 6.57 -42.66 -32.76
C TYR A 54 5.08 -42.51 -33.09
N THR A 55 4.66 -42.89 -34.30
CA THR A 55 3.25 -42.84 -34.73
C THR A 55 2.33 -43.73 -33.89
N ARG A 56 2.77 -44.95 -33.54
CA ARG A 56 1.99 -45.87 -32.70
C ARG A 56 1.93 -45.37 -31.26
N TYR A 57 3.03 -44.85 -30.75
CA TYR A 57 3.07 -44.24 -29.41
C TYR A 57 2.09 -43.07 -29.30
N CYS A 58 2.15 -42.12 -30.23
CA CYS A 58 1.25 -40.98 -30.23
C CYS A 58 -0.23 -41.35 -30.42
N SER A 59 -0.53 -42.40 -31.18
CA SER A 59 -1.90 -42.92 -31.26
C SER A 59 -2.42 -43.45 -29.92
N ILE A 60 -1.56 -43.94 -29.04
CA ILE A 60 -1.95 -44.36 -27.68
C ILE A 60 -2.13 -43.12 -26.80
N VAL A 61 -1.14 -42.22 -26.80
CA VAL A 61 -1.15 -41.01 -25.96
C VAL A 61 -2.35 -40.12 -26.25
N ASN A 62 -2.68 -39.91 -27.53
CA ASN A 62 -3.82 -39.08 -27.93
C ASN A 62 -5.18 -39.67 -27.50
N ASN A 63 -5.25 -40.95 -27.16
CA ASN A 63 -6.45 -41.62 -26.65
C ASN A 63 -6.51 -41.70 -25.12
N LEU A 64 -5.48 -41.20 -24.41
CA LEU A 64 -5.50 -41.13 -22.95
C LEU A 64 -6.44 -40.01 -22.48
N PRO A 65 -7.17 -40.21 -21.36
CA PRO A 65 -7.99 -39.17 -20.78
C PRO A 65 -7.12 -38.01 -20.27
N LYS A 66 -7.58 -36.77 -20.47
CA LYS A 66 -6.97 -35.59 -19.86
C LYS A 66 -7.44 -35.50 -18.41
N LEU A 67 -6.49 -35.31 -17.49
CA LEU A 67 -6.74 -35.13 -16.05
C LEU A 67 -6.26 -33.76 -15.59
N CYS A 68 -6.83 -33.26 -14.49
CA CYS A 68 -6.32 -32.07 -13.81
C CYS A 68 -4.97 -32.39 -13.17
N LEU A 69 -4.07 -31.40 -13.14
CA LEU A 69 -2.78 -31.51 -12.47
C LEU A 69 -2.96 -31.17 -10.99
N GLU A 70 -2.83 -32.19 -10.16
CA GLU A 70 -2.75 -32.09 -8.71
C GLU A 70 -1.50 -32.84 -8.26
N VAL A 71 -0.99 -32.52 -7.09
CA VAL A 71 0.13 -33.23 -6.47
C VAL A 71 -0.24 -33.46 -5.02
N ASN A 72 -0.49 -34.72 -4.69
CA ASN A 72 -0.88 -35.17 -3.36
C ASN A 72 -0.36 -36.59 -3.12
N LEU A 73 -0.36 -37.01 -1.85
CA LEU A 73 0.16 -38.33 -1.47
C LEU A 73 -0.73 -39.49 -1.94
N GLY A 74 -2.04 -39.26 -2.12
CA GLY A 74 -3.01 -40.26 -2.60
C GLY A 74 -2.68 -40.82 -3.98
N GLN A 75 -1.89 -40.10 -4.77
CA GLN A 75 -1.45 -40.52 -6.09
C GLN A 75 -0.57 -41.77 -6.09
N LEU A 76 0.08 -42.09 -4.96
CA LEU A 76 0.78 -43.37 -4.77
C LEU A 76 -0.13 -44.58 -5.05
N TRP A 77 -1.43 -44.41 -4.86
CA TRP A 77 -2.46 -45.44 -5.09
C TRP A 77 -3.49 -45.02 -6.15
N ASN A 78 -3.08 -44.18 -7.11
CA ASN A 78 -3.94 -43.70 -8.19
C ASN A 78 -5.24 -43.02 -7.70
N ASN A 79 -5.20 -42.42 -6.51
CA ASN A 79 -6.37 -41.83 -5.84
C ASN A 79 -7.55 -42.82 -5.65
N ASP A 80 -7.29 -44.14 -5.58
CA ASP A 80 -8.34 -45.14 -5.35
C ASP A 80 -8.66 -45.27 -3.86
N GLU A 81 -9.80 -44.71 -3.46
CA GLU A 81 -10.31 -44.74 -2.07
C GLU A 81 -10.39 -46.16 -1.50
N ARG A 82 -10.68 -47.18 -2.32
CA ARG A 82 -10.82 -48.56 -1.83
C ARG A 82 -9.49 -49.16 -1.45
N ILE A 83 -8.42 -48.78 -2.15
CA ILE A 83 -7.06 -49.20 -1.82
C ILE A 83 -6.65 -48.46 -0.56
N ILE A 84 -6.79 -47.13 -0.57
CA ILE A 84 -6.35 -46.23 0.52
C ILE A 84 -6.97 -46.64 1.87
N ASN A 85 -8.26 -46.96 1.90
CA ASN A 85 -8.96 -47.34 3.14
C ASN A 85 -8.53 -48.71 3.72
N ASN A 86 -7.82 -49.54 2.97
CA ASN A 86 -7.38 -50.87 3.39
C ASN A 86 -5.85 -50.95 3.63
N LEU A 87 -5.14 -49.82 3.62
CA LEU A 87 -3.68 -49.80 3.82
C LEU A 87 -3.31 -49.83 5.29
N ASP A 88 -2.29 -50.61 5.62
CA ASP A 88 -1.61 -50.55 6.92
C ASP A 88 -0.45 -49.54 6.88
N ARG A 89 0.09 -49.20 8.06
CA ARG A 89 1.20 -48.23 8.19
C ARG A 89 2.43 -48.67 7.41
N GLU A 90 2.76 -49.96 7.46
CA GLU A 90 3.88 -50.54 6.75
C GLU A 90 3.73 -50.41 5.22
N ASP A 91 2.51 -50.60 4.69
CA ASP A 91 2.24 -50.45 3.26
C ASP A 91 2.47 -49.01 2.79
N VAL A 92 2.08 -48.03 3.62
CA VAL A 92 2.29 -46.60 3.34
C VAL A 92 3.77 -46.26 3.31
N VAL A 93 4.53 -46.71 4.32
CA VAL A 93 5.98 -46.47 4.39
C VAL A 93 6.69 -47.17 3.23
N GLU A 94 6.34 -48.41 2.91
CA GLU A 94 6.91 -49.13 1.78
C GLU A 94 6.63 -48.40 0.46
N ALA A 95 5.38 -48.01 0.21
CA ALA A 95 4.99 -47.30 -1.00
C ALA A 95 5.75 -45.98 -1.18
N LEU A 96 6.00 -45.22 -0.10
CA LEU A 96 6.78 -43.99 -0.11
C LEU A 96 8.24 -44.21 -0.55
N HIS A 97 8.81 -45.38 -0.24
CA HIS A 97 10.20 -45.72 -0.56
C HIS A 97 10.35 -46.38 -1.93
N THR A 98 9.40 -47.24 -2.32
CA THR A 98 9.49 -48.01 -3.56
C THR A 98 9.00 -47.23 -4.78
N THR A 99 8.06 -46.31 -4.59
CA THR A 99 7.37 -45.65 -5.71
C THR A 99 8.11 -44.38 -6.13
N LYS A 100 8.93 -44.49 -7.18
CA LYS A 100 9.67 -43.36 -7.76
C LYS A 100 8.95 -42.70 -8.94
N ILE A 101 8.02 -43.41 -9.56
CA ILE A 101 7.24 -42.96 -10.73
C ILE A 101 5.80 -42.74 -10.27
N ASN A 102 5.23 -41.58 -10.60
CA ASN A 102 3.85 -41.29 -10.28
C ASN A 102 2.92 -42.24 -11.06
N PRO A 103 2.09 -43.06 -10.39
CA PRO A 103 1.19 -44.00 -11.06
C PRO A 103 0.12 -43.33 -11.94
N VAL A 104 -0.27 -42.09 -11.62
CA VAL A 104 -1.31 -41.34 -12.34
C VAL A 104 -0.73 -40.73 -13.62
N TYR A 105 0.39 -40.01 -13.50
CA TYR A 105 0.95 -39.24 -14.61
C TYR A 105 2.12 -39.93 -15.33
N GLY A 106 2.67 -41.01 -14.76
CA GLY A 106 3.72 -41.82 -15.38
C GLY A 106 5.12 -41.19 -15.38
N HIS A 107 5.33 -40.05 -14.72
CA HIS A 107 6.63 -39.39 -14.64
C HIS A 107 7.28 -39.49 -13.24
N PRO A 108 8.63 -39.42 -13.14
CA PRO A 108 9.32 -39.40 -11.86
C PRO A 108 8.83 -38.24 -10.97
N THR A 109 8.48 -38.55 -9.73
CA THR A 109 7.94 -37.56 -8.76
C THR A 109 8.49 -37.86 -7.37
N SER A 110 9.02 -36.84 -6.70
CA SER A 110 9.52 -36.95 -5.33
C SER A 110 8.40 -36.67 -4.33
N PHE A 111 7.70 -37.72 -3.90
CA PHE A 111 6.63 -37.60 -2.88
C PHE A 111 7.15 -37.13 -1.52
N LYS A 112 8.46 -37.24 -1.27
CA LYS A 112 9.12 -36.74 -0.06
C LYS A 112 8.95 -35.23 0.12
N GLU A 113 8.88 -34.46 -0.96
CA GLU A 113 8.73 -33.00 -0.91
C GLU A 113 7.35 -32.56 -0.38
N LEU A 114 6.37 -33.47 -0.35
CA LEU A 114 5.03 -33.24 0.18
C LEU A 114 4.92 -33.52 1.68
N LEU A 115 6.00 -34.01 2.31
CA LEU A 115 6.04 -34.34 3.73
C LEU A 115 6.83 -33.28 4.50
N GLY A 116 6.26 -32.76 5.57
CA GLY A 116 6.93 -31.85 6.50
C GLY A 116 7.20 -32.51 7.85
N ASP A 117 8.26 -32.05 8.53
CA ASP A 117 8.77 -32.64 9.78
C ASP A 117 8.93 -34.17 9.70
N VAL A 118 9.78 -34.60 8.77
CA VAL A 118 9.97 -36.01 8.42
C VAL A 118 10.88 -36.69 9.44
N VAL A 119 10.39 -37.78 10.04
CA VAL A 119 11.14 -38.61 11.00
C VAL A 119 11.79 -39.77 10.27
N TYR A 120 13.08 -39.98 10.51
CA TYR A 120 13.85 -41.07 9.91
C TYR A 120 14.22 -42.15 10.94
N ASP A 121 14.33 -43.39 10.50
CA ASP A 121 14.98 -44.46 11.26
C ASP A 121 16.52 -44.37 11.19
N ASP A 122 17.22 -45.19 11.98
CA ASP A 122 18.70 -45.28 12.00
C ASP A 122 19.31 -45.67 10.63
N ARG A 123 18.48 -46.14 9.69
CA ARG A 123 18.87 -46.53 8.32
C ARG A 123 18.48 -45.47 7.28
N GLY A 124 17.96 -44.32 7.70
CA GLY A 124 17.56 -43.23 6.81
C GLY A 124 16.20 -43.44 6.11
N ARG A 125 15.36 -44.37 6.56
CA ARG A 125 14.01 -44.59 6.04
C ARG A 125 12.99 -43.69 6.76
N ILE A 126 12.02 -43.18 6.01
CA ILE A 126 10.97 -42.31 6.52
C ILE A 126 9.98 -43.16 7.31
N ILE A 127 9.80 -42.88 8.60
CA ILE A 127 8.89 -43.62 9.49
C ILE A 127 7.67 -42.81 9.95
N GLY A 128 7.67 -41.51 9.66
CA GLY A 128 6.58 -40.61 9.96
C GLY A 128 6.82 -39.20 9.39
N ALA A 129 5.77 -38.40 9.38
CA ALA A 129 5.81 -36.99 9.01
C ALA A 129 4.78 -36.22 9.87
N GLY A 130 5.12 -35.00 10.27
CA GLY A 130 4.24 -34.13 11.05
C GLY A 130 3.21 -33.35 10.21
N SER A 131 3.41 -33.24 8.89
CA SER A 131 2.45 -32.56 8.00
C SER A 131 2.45 -33.12 6.57
N LEU A 132 1.34 -32.90 5.87
CA LEU A 132 1.13 -33.24 4.47
C LEU A 132 0.82 -31.99 3.65
N LEU A 133 1.39 -31.89 2.45
CA LEU A 133 1.09 -30.82 1.49
C LEU A 133 0.35 -31.38 0.28
N ASN A 134 -0.80 -30.78 -0.03
CA ASN A 134 -1.53 -31.03 -1.27
C ASN A 134 -1.54 -29.75 -2.12
N VAL A 135 -1.27 -29.90 -3.42
CA VAL A 135 -1.18 -28.77 -4.36
C VAL A 135 -2.09 -29.02 -5.55
N TRP A 136 -2.97 -28.06 -5.84
CA TRP A 136 -3.81 -28.05 -7.04
C TRP A 136 -3.34 -26.96 -7.98
N MET A 137 -3.13 -27.30 -9.25
CA MET A 137 -2.66 -26.35 -10.25
C MET A 137 -3.84 -25.86 -11.10
N THR A 138 -4.06 -24.55 -11.12
CA THR A 138 -5.05 -23.91 -11.99
C THR A 138 -4.39 -23.41 -13.27
N HIS A 139 -5.07 -23.56 -14.41
CA HIS A 139 -4.60 -23.02 -15.67
C HIS A 139 -5.07 -21.57 -15.82
N VAL A 140 -4.14 -20.67 -16.12
CA VAL A 140 -4.42 -19.24 -16.32
C VAL A 140 -4.12 -18.85 -17.76
N ASN A 141 -5.14 -18.34 -18.45
CA ASN A 141 -4.96 -17.73 -19.77
C ASN A 141 -4.68 -16.23 -19.60
N TYR A 142 -3.39 -15.87 -19.50
CA TYR A 142 -2.97 -14.48 -19.31
C TYR A 142 -3.44 -13.52 -20.42
N SER A 143 -3.64 -14.00 -21.65
CA SER A 143 -4.11 -13.15 -22.76
C SER A 143 -5.60 -12.78 -22.65
N ALA A 144 -6.36 -13.48 -21.81
CA ALA A 144 -7.78 -13.23 -21.58
C ALA A 144 -8.03 -12.56 -20.21
N VAL A 145 -6.98 -12.16 -19.49
CA VAL A 145 -7.11 -11.43 -18.22
C VAL A 145 -7.47 -9.99 -18.54
N ASP A 146 -8.62 -9.56 -18.03
CA ASP A 146 -9.02 -8.16 -18.04
C ASP A 146 -8.61 -7.52 -16.71
N MET A 147 -7.75 -6.50 -16.79
CA MET A 147 -7.22 -5.81 -15.62
C MET A 147 -8.24 -4.88 -14.96
N ASP A 148 -9.32 -4.51 -15.66
CA ASP A 148 -10.38 -3.65 -15.11
C ASP A 148 -11.47 -4.47 -14.41
N GLU A 149 -11.70 -5.73 -14.84
CA GLU A 149 -12.68 -6.64 -14.21
C GLU A 149 -12.05 -7.57 -13.16
N THR A 150 -10.86 -8.11 -13.44
CA THR A 150 -10.29 -9.26 -12.71
C THR A 150 -8.86 -9.03 -12.24
N GLY A 151 -8.29 -7.87 -12.56
CA GLY A 151 -6.97 -7.47 -12.09
C GLY A 151 -7.06 -6.38 -11.03
N ASN A 152 -6.14 -6.42 -10.09
CA ASN A 152 -5.77 -5.24 -9.32
C ASN A 152 -6.82 -4.72 -8.30
N ALA A 153 -7.45 -5.61 -7.52
CA ALA A 153 -7.92 -5.21 -6.20
C ALA A 153 -6.70 -4.71 -5.39
N ALA A 154 -6.46 -3.40 -5.41
CA ALA A 154 -5.40 -2.72 -4.66
C ALA A 154 -3.94 -3.15 -4.97
N GLY A 155 -3.67 -3.86 -6.06
CA GLY A 155 -2.31 -4.29 -6.46
C GLY A 155 -1.86 -5.59 -5.79
N THR A 156 -2.81 -6.34 -5.24
CA THR A 156 -2.52 -7.41 -4.27
C THR A 156 -3.01 -8.79 -4.71
N ALA A 157 -3.94 -8.88 -5.65
CA ALA A 157 -4.46 -10.14 -6.16
C ALA A 157 -3.65 -10.69 -7.34
N ASP A 158 -3.63 -12.01 -7.50
CA ASP A 158 -3.03 -12.66 -8.67
C ASP A 158 -3.81 -12.32 -9.95
N MET A 159 -3.09 -12.24 -11.08
CA MET A 159 -3.70 -12.01 -12.40
C MET A 159 -4.34 -13.31 -12.87
N VAL A 160 -5.67 -13.40 -12.77
CA VAL A 160 -6.43 -14.61 -13.12
C VAL A 160 -7.72 -14.23 -13.84
N THR A 161 -8.27 -15.13 -14.66
CA THR A 161 -9.56 -14.92 -15.32
C THR A 161 -10.73 -15.06 -14.32
N GLY A 162 -11.86 -14.40 -14.61
CA GLY A 162 -13.05 -14.42 -13.75
C GLY A 162 -13.55 -15.82 -13.34
N PRO A 163 -13.62 -16.80 -14.26
CA PRO A 163 -14.00 -18.17 -13.91
C PRO A 163 -13.04 -18.86 -12.92
N SER A 164 -11.73 -18.60 -13.05
CA SER A 164 -10.74 -19.16 -12.13
C SER A 164 -10.83 -18.54 -10.75
N LEU A 165 -11.11 -17.23 -10.64
CA LEU A 165 -11.39 -16.58 -9.36
C LEU A 165 -12.63 -17.15 -8.67
N ALA A 166 -13.68 -17.46 -9.44
CA ALA A 166 -14.89 -18.10 -8.93
C ALA A 166 -14.61 -19.53 -8.43
N TRP A 167 -13.76 -20.29 -9.14
CA TRP A 167 -13.32 -21.61 -8.70
C TRP A 167 -12.52 -21.53 -7.40
N GLU A 168 -11.56 -20.59 -7.30
CA GLU A 168 -10.78 -20.36 -6.09
C GLU A 168 -11.67 -19.95 -4.91
N HIS A 169 -12.72 -19.16 -5.13
CA HIS A 169 -13.70 -18.84 -4.10
C HIS A 169 -14.41 -20.09 -3.58
N GLY A 170 -14.95 -20.91 -4.49
CA GLY A 170 -15.62 -22.15 -4.11
C GLY A 170 -14.68 -23.13 -3.40
N PHE A 171 -13.41 -23.18 -3.82
CA PHE A 171 -12.37 -23.96 -3.15
C PHE A 171 -12.15 -23.49 -1.71
N LEU A 172 -12.04 -22.18 -1.48
CA LEU A 172 -11.91 -21.61 -0.13
C LEU A 172 -13.14 -21.87 0.73
N ASP A 173 -14.35 -21.78 0.18
CA ASP A 173 -15.60 -22.04 0.91
C ASP A 173 -15.68 -23.50 1.40
N VAL A 174 -15.29 -24.45 0.54
CA VAL A 174 -15.24 -25.87 0.89
C VAL A 174 -14.21 -26.11 1.99
N LEU A 175 -13.00 -25.57 1.84
CA LEU A 175 -11.93 -25.77 2.82
C LEU A 175 -12.22 -25.07 4.15
N LEU A 176 -12.90 -23.93 4.15
CA LEU A 176 -13.37 -23.29 5.38
C LEU A 176 -14.34 -24.20 6.15
N ASN A 177 -15.33 -24.77 5.45
CA ASN A 177 -16.30 -25.68 6.06
C ASN A 177 -15.65 -26.96 6.58
N GLU A 178 -14.73 -27.56 5.81
CA GLU A 178 -13.98 -28.73 6.27
C GLU A 178 -13.05 -28.40 7.43
N SER A 179 -12.34 -27.27 7.39
CA SER A 179 -11.45 -26.82 8.47
C SER A 179 -12.21 -26.67 9.79
N GLN A 180 -13.44 -26.16 9.77
CA GLN A 180 -14.29 -26.05 10.96
C GLN A 180 -14.67 -27.41 11.55
N LYS A 181 -14.90 -28.44 10.72
CA LYS A 181 -15.22 -29.79 11.21
C LYS A 181 -14.06 -30.42 11.98
N TYR A 182 -12.83 -30.20 11.50
CA TYR A 182 -11.62 -30.71 12.14
C TYR A 182 -11.06 -29.78 13.22
N HIS A 183 -11.69 -28.63 13.48
CA HIS A 183 -11.21 -27.67 14.47
C HIS A 183 -11.33 -28.19 15.91
N ASP A 184 -12.34 -29.03 16.18
CA ASP A 184 -12.60 -29.64 17.49
C ASP A 184 -11.90 -31.01 17.65
N ASP A 185 -11.36 -31.57 16.57
CA ASP A 185 -10.56 -32.79 16.60
C ASP A 185 -9.13 -32.43 17.04
N THR A 186 -8.58 -33.15 18.03
CA THR A 186 -7.26 -32.84 18.59
C THR A 186 -6.11 -33.24 17.67
N ASP A 187 -6.36 -34.14 16.72
CA ASP A 187 -5.28 -34.86 16.02
C ASP A 187 -4.99 -34.31 14.61
N LEU A 188 -5.94 -33.62 13.97
CA LEU A 188 -5.79 -33.11 12.60
C LEU A 188 -6.23 -31.65 12.47
N ARG A 189 -5.37 -30.80 11.89
CA ARG A 189 -5.72 -29.41 11.54
C ARG A 189 -5.48 -29.13 10.07
N LEU A 190 -6.45 -28.48 9.44
CA LEU A 190 -6.40 -28.11 8.03
C LEU A 190 -6.11 -26.62 7.87
N TYR A 191 -4.99 -26.30 7.20
CA TYR A 191 -4.61 -24.95 6.81
C TYR A 191 -4.61 -24.84 5.29
N TYR A 192 -5.03 -23.70 4.75
CA TYR A 192 -5.25 -23.54 3.32
C TYR A 192 -4.91 -22.13 2.82
N GLU A 193 -4.58 -22.03 1.53
CA GLU A 193 -4.45 -20.78 0.78
C GLU A 193 -4.93 -20.95 -0.65
N ALA A 194 -5.32 -19.83 -1.29
CA ALA A 194 -5.55 -19.73 -2.72
C ALA A 194 -4.94 -18.42 -3.26
N GLY A 195 -4.78 -18.30 -4.59
CA GLY A 195 -4.20 -17.10 -5.22
C GLY A 195 -4.92 -15.80 -4.83
N ARG A 196 -6.25 -15.83 -4.76
CA ARG A 196 -7.08 -14.70 -4.31
C ARG A 196 -6.98 -14.34 -2.83
N SER A 197 -6.53 -15.24 -1.95
CA SER A 197 -6.62 -15.09 -0.49
C SER A 197 -5.98 -13.80 0.03
N TYR A 198 -4.80 -13.44 -0.47
CA TYR A 198 -4.08 -12.25 -0.02
C TYR A 198 -4.84 -10.95 -0.37
N GLY A 199 -5.38 -10.87 -1.58
CA GLY A 199 -6.13 -9.68 -2.03
C GLY A 199 -7.45 -9.50 -1.28
N ASP A 200 -8.18 -10.59 -1.05
CA ASP A 200 -9.46 -10.54 -0.31
C ASP A 200 -9.25 -10.12 1.15
N ILE A 201 -8.26 -10.72 1.84
CA ILE A 201 -8.00 -10.43 3.26
C ILE A 201 -7.46 -9.01 3.45
N SER A 202 -6.45 -8.61 2.66
CA SER A 202 -5.86 -7.28 2.78
C SER A 202 -6.89 -6.20 2.44
N SER A 203 -7.72 -6.38 1.40
CA SER A 203 -8.78 -5.43 1.08
C SER A 203 -9.85 -5.33 2.15
N ALA A 204 -10.31 -6.44 2.70
CA ALA A 204 -11.26 -6.44 3.80
C ALA A 204 -10.73 -5.70 5.04
N SER A 205 -9.47 -5.93 5.42
CA SER A 205 -8.87 -5.28 6.60
C SER A 205 -8.82 -3.75 6.50
N MET A 206 -8.74 -3.20 5.29
CA MET A 206 -8.70 -1.75 5.10
C MET A 206 -10.05 -1.08 5.34
N PHE A 207 -11.14 -1.74 4.96
CA PHE A 207 -12.49 -1.19 5.10
C PHE A 207 -13.16 -1.55 6.44
N GLN A 208 -12.64 -2.55 7.17
CA GLN A 208 -13.10 -2.89 8.52
C GLN A 208 -13.00 -1.71 9.49
N ASP A 209 -12.05 -0.81 9.26
CA ASP A 209 -11.77 0.33 10.13
C ASP A 209 -12.50 1.63 9.73
N VAL A 210 -13.40 1.61 8.74
CA VAL A 210 -14.23 2.77 8.39
C VAL A 210 -15.08 3.24 9.58
N GLY A 211 -15.47 2.34 10.49
CA GLY A 211 -16.13 2.72 11.74
C GLY A 211 -15.27 3.63 12.63
N LYS A 212 -13.95 3.44 12.64
CA LYS A 212 -13.01 4.29 13.37
C LYS A 212 -12.93 5.70 12.77
N LEU A 213 -13.12 5.83 11.45
CA LEU A 213 -13.23 7.14 10.79
C LEU A 213 -14.42 7.94 11.32
N PHE A 214 -15.57 7.31 11.46
CA PHE A 214 -16.75 7.98 12.02
C PHE A 214 -16.52 8.46 13.47
N VAL A 215 -15.93 7.60 14.31
CA VAL A 215 -15.57 7.99 15.69
C VAL A 215 -14.56 9.13 15.70
N GLY A 216 -13.58 9.12 14.77
CA GLY A 216 -12.55 10.16 14.67
C GLY A 216 -13.12 11.50 14.27
N SER A 217 -13.99 11.51 13.26
CA SER A 217 -14.73 12.70 12.85
C SER A 217 -15.62 13.24 13.98
N LEU A 218 -16.26 12.38 14.78
CA LEU A 218 -17.04 12.80 15.94
C LEU A 218 -16.18 13.40 17.06
N LEU A 219 -15.05 12.77 17.40
CA LEU A 219 -14.12 13.30 18.40
C LEU A 219 -13.59 14.66 17.94
N MET A 220 -13.22 14.78 16.67
CA MET A 220 -12.76 16.04 16.10
C MET A 220 -13.87 17.09 16.09
N PHE A 221 -15.11 16.70 15.79
CA PHE A 221 -16.26 17.57 15.91
C PHE A 221 -16.37 18.18 17.30
N PHE A 222 -16.39 17.36 18.36
CA PHE A 222 -16.46 17.88 19.73
C PHE A 222 -15.25 18.76 20.08
N PHE A 223 -14.04 18.37 19.65
CA PHE A 223 -12.84 19.16 19.89
C PHE A 223 -12.92 20.55 19.24
N VAL A 224 -13.28 20.64 17.97
CA VAL A 224 -13.45 21.93 17.26
C VAL A 224 -14.49 22.80 17.97
N GLN A 225 -15.61 22.22 18.42
CA GLN A 225 -16.64 22.97 19.16
C GLN A 225 -16.16 23.49 20.53
N ILE A 226 -15.22 22.79 21.17
CA ILE A 226 -14.62 23.18 22.44
C ILE A 226 -13.50 24.22 22.25
N ALA A 227 -12.72 24.09 21.17
CA ALA A 227 -11.52 24.91 20.93
C ALA A 227 -11.81 26.26 20.26
N LEU A 228 -12.87 26.36 19.45
CA LEU A 228 -13.23 27.61 18.75
C LEU A 228 -13.70 28.75 19.68
N PRO A 229 -14.59 28.53 20.67
CA PRO A 229 -15.11 29.62 21.50
C PRO A 229 -14.02 30.29 22.34
N THR A 230 -14.14 31.60 22.56
CA THR A 230 -13.32 32.29 23.57
C THR A 230 -13.85 32.02 24.98
N ARG A 231 -15.17 31.82 25.12
CA ARG A 231 -15.87 31.45 26.35
C ARG A 231 -17.02 30.50 26.07
N PHE A 232 -17.34 29.67 27.06
CA PHE A 232 -18.50 28.79 27.04
C PHE A 232 -19.80 29.55 27.33
N ASN A 233 -20.27 30.32 26.34
CA ASN A 233 -21.57 31.00 26.36
C ASN A 233 -22.40 30.59 25.13
N TRP A 234 -23.73 30.50 25.27
CA TRP A 234 -24.63 30.11 24.18
C TRP A 234 -24.64 31.07 22.96
N VAL A 235 -24.12 32.30 23.12
CA VAL A 235 -23.96 33.29 22.03
C VAL A 235 -22.58 33.18 21.39
N GLU A 236 -21.51 33.04 22.17
CA GLU A 236 -20.11 32.98 21.66
C GLU A 236 -19.70 31.58 21.18
N LEU A 237 -20.48 30.55 21.50
CA LEU A 237 -20.34 29.23 20.89
C LEU A 237 -20.47 29.37 19.37
N ARG A 238 -19.61 28.68 18.61
CA ARG A 238 -19.53 28.76 17.14
C ARG A 238 -19.94 27.44 16.49
N PHE A 239 -21.08 26.91 16.90
CA PHE A 239 -21.57 25.59 16.49
C PHE A 239 -21.60 25.42 14.97
N ALA A 240 -22.37 26.26 14.28
CA ALA A 240 -22.52 26.21 12.84
C ALA A 240 -21.20 26.42 12.09
N LEU A 241 -20.34 27.32 12.56
CA LEU A 241 -19.05 27.58 11.94
C LEU A 241 -18.10 26.37 12.05
N GLY A 242 -18.08 25.70 13.20
CA GLY A 242 -17.34 24.45 13.38
C GLY A 242 -17.84 23.34 12.45
N CYS A 243 -19.16 23.20 12.29
CA CYS A 243 -19.74 22.26 11.32
C CYS A 243 -19.33 22.57 9.88
N VAL A 244 -19.36 23.85 9.50
CA VAL A 244 -18.98 24.30 8.15
C VAL A 244 -17.51 24.04 7.87
N GLY A 245 -16.62 24.29 8.84
CA GLY A 245 -15.19 24.00 8.65
C GLY A 245 -14.92 22.51 8.41
N LEU A 246 -15.56 21.62 9.17
CA LEU A 246 -15.46 20.18 8.95
C LEU A 246 -16.11 19.74 7.63
N LEU A 247 -17.20 20.40 7.22
CA LEU A 247 -17.82 20.19 5.91
C LEU A 247 -16.88 20.58 4.76
N CYS A 248 -16.16 21.71 4.87
CA CYS A 248 -15.17 22.12 3.87
C CYS A 248 -14.10 21.04 3.65
N ILE A 249 -13.62 20.42 4.73
CA ILE A 249 -12.64 19.32 4.68
C ILE A 249 -13.26 18.07 4.03
N GLY A 250 -14.50 17.71 4.38
CA GLY A 250 -15.20 16.60 3.73
C GLY A 250 -15.40 16.81 2.23
N LEU A 251 -15.79 18.03 1.83
CA LEU A 251 -15.97 18.40 0.42
C LEU A 251 -14.64 18.41 -0.34
N SER A 252 -13.53 18.86 0.27
CA SER A 252 -12.22 18.83 -0.38
C SER A 252 -11.75 17.39 -0.63
N PHE A 253 -11.97 16.47 0.31
CA PHE A 253 -11.70 15.05 0.11
C PHE A 253 -12.52 14.45 -1.04
N ILE A 254 -13.83 14.69 -1.08
CA ILE A 254 -14.71 14.17 -2.15
C ILE A 254 -14.27 14.70 -3.52
N LEU A 255 -13.95 16.00 -3.63
CA LEU A 255 -13.48 16.58 -4.89
C LEU A 255 -12.11 16.06 -5.30
N ALA A 256 -11.19 15.86 -4.35
CA ALA A 256 -9.88 15.27 -4.63
C ALA A 256 -10.01 13.86 -5.20
N VAL A 257 -10.83 13.01 -4.55
CA VAL A 257 -11.09 11.65 -5.04
C VAL A 257 -11.76 11.66 -6.41
N SER A 258 -12.76 12.54 -6.60
CA SER A 258 -13.47 12.66 -7.88
C SER A 258 -12.56 13.11 -9.02
N LEU A 259 -11.70 14.11 -8.78
CA LEU A 259 -10.78 14.63 -9.79
C LEU A 259 -9.70 13.61 -10.15
N CYS A 260 -9.08 12.98 -9.17
CA CYS A 260 -8.04 11.99 -9.41
C CYS A 260 -8.61 10.72 -10.09
N SER A 261 -9.82 10.31 -9.73
CA SER A 261 -10.53 9.22 -10.40
C SER A 261 -10.88 9.56 -11.85
N LEU A 262 -11.29 10.80 -12.15
CA LEU A 262 -11.55 11.27 -13.52
C LEU A 262 -10.30 11.17 -14.41
N PHE A 263 -9.11 11.39 -13.84
CA PHE A 263 -7.83 11.24 -14.54
C PHE A 263 -7.30 9.80 -14.57
N GLY A 264 -8.05 8.82 -14.07
CA GLY A 264 -7.63 7.41 -14.04
C GLY A 264 -6.49 7.11 -13.08
N ILE A 265 -6.28 7.95 -12.05
CA ILE A 265 -5.23 7.72 -11.06
C ILE A 265 -5.68 6.62 -10.10
N PHE A 266 -4.89 5.55 -10.02
CA PHE A 266 -5.15 4.39 -9.17
C PHE A 266 -5.36 4.75 -7.69
N TYR A 267 -6.39 4.17 -7.06
CA TYR A 267 -6.68 4.30 -5.63
C TYR A 267 -6.22 3.04 -4.88
N GLY A 268 -5.16 3.20 -4.09
CA GLY A 268 -4.54 2.11 -3.34
C GLY A 268 -4.90 2.09 -1.84
N PRO A 269 -4.45 1.06 -1.12
CA PRO A 269 -4.66 0.87 0.31
C PRO A 269 -4.44 2.08 1.21
N VAL A 270 -3.32 2.76 0.98
CA VAL A 270 -2.85 3.86 1.83
C VAL A 270 -3.78 5.08 1.72
N HIS A 271 -4.57 5.21 0.66
CA HIS A 271 -5.49 6.34 0.46
C HIS A 271 -6.66 6.34 1.47
N THR A 272 -6.92 5.20 2.11
CA THR A 272 -7.92 5.12 3.19
C THR A 272 -7.56 5.96 4.42
N SER A 273 -6.28 6.31 4.60
CA SER A 273 -5.84 7.23 5.66
C SER A 273 -6.01 8.71 5.31
N LEU A 274 -6.25 9.05 4.03
CA LEU A 274 -6.31 10.42 3.53
C LEU A 274 -7.34 11.32 4.25
N PRO A 275 -8.57 10.84 4.58
CA PRO A 275 -9.53 11.66 5.33
C PRO A 275 -9.00 12.12 6.69
N PHE A 276 -8.28 11.26 7.42
CA PHE A 276 -7.71 11.61 8.71
C PHE A 276 -6.59 12.65 8.58
N LEU A 277 -5.77 12.51 7.54
CA LEU A 277 -4.72 13.46 7.23
C LEU A 277 -5.29 14.84 6.90
N LEU A 278 -6.24 14.90 5.98
CA LEU A 278 -6.88 16.17 5.57
C LEU A 278 -7.65 16.81 6.73
N LEU A 279 -8.23 16.01 7.62
CA LEU A 279 -8.88 16.49 8.83
C LEU A 279 -7.89 17.16 9.80
N GLY A 280 -6.70 16.57 9.99
CA GLY A 280 -5.66 17.16 10.84
C GLY A 280 -5.13 18.48 10.27
N ILE A 281 -4.84 18.54 8.98
CA ILE A 281 -4.31 19.73 8.30
C ILE A 281 -5.37 20.85 8.25
N GLY A 282 -6.59 20.54 7.80
CA GLY A 282 -7.59 21.58 7.51
C GLY A 282 -8.18 22.27 8.74
N VAL A 283 -8.17 21.59 9.90
CA VAL A 283 -8.65 22.20 11.15
C VAL A 283 -7.64 23.23 11.68
N ASP A 284 -6.34 23.09 11.41
CA ASP A 284 -5.32 24.04 11.86
C ASP A 284 -5.57 25.45 11.31
N ASP A 285 -5.83 25.55 9.99
CA ASP A 285 -6.15 26.82 9.35
C ASP A 285 -7.37 27.52 9.98
N MET A 286 -8.38 26.75 10.42
CA MET A 286 -9.54 27.32 11.11
C MET A 286 -9.13 28.00 12.41
N PHE A 287 -8.23 27.39 13.18
CA PHE A 287 -7.73 27.96 14.43
C PHE A 287 -6.86 29.19 14.20
N VAL A 288 -6.04 29.19 13.15
CA VAL A 288 -5.22 30.35 12.76
C VAL A 288 -6.11 31.56 12.42
N ILE A 289 -7.14 31.38 11.57
CA ILE A 289 -8.11 32.44 11.22
C ILE A 289 -8.76 33.02 12.48
N ILE A 290 -9.25 32.14 13.35
CA ILE A 290 -9.99 32.54 14.56
C ILE A 290 -9.07 33.18 15.60
N SER A 291 -7.81 32.76 15.70
CA SER A 291 -6.85 33.41 16.60
C SER A 291 -6.53 34.83 16.16
N CYS A 292 -6.32 35.04 14.85
CA CYS A 292 -6.12 36.38 14.29
C CYS A 292 -7.35 37.27 14.52
N TRP A 293 -8.57 36.72 14.38
CA TRP A 293 -9.81 37.44 14.70
C TRP A 293 -9.87 37.88 16.17
N LYS A 294 -9.55 36.96 17.11
CA LYS A 294 -9.59 37.23 18.56
C LYS A 294 -8.61 38.34 18.96
N HIS A 295 -7.48 38.45 18.28
CA HIS A 295 -6.41 39.38 18.63
C HIS A 295 -6.42 40.71 17.84
N LEU A 296 -7.50 41.03 17.13
CA LEU A 296 -7.70 42.38 16.54
C LEU A 296 -7.54 43.47 17.60
N THR A 297 -6.86 44.56 17.23
CA THR A 297 -6.59 45.69 18.14
C THR A 297 -7.87 46.45 18.49
N VAL A 298 -7.84 47.26 19.56
CA VAL A 298 -9.00 48.06 20.00
C VAL A 298 -9.47 49.04 18.92
N ALA A 299 -8.56 49.57 18.10
CA ALA A 299 -8.89 50.44 16.98
C ALA A 299 -9.55 49.65 15.84
N GLU A 300 -8.99 48.49 15.48
CA GLU A 300 -9.51 47.63 14.41
C GLU A 300 -10.89 47.05 14.74
N ARG A 301 -11.16 46.75 16.02
CA ARG A 301 -12.48 46.26 16.47
C ARG A 301 -13.62 47.26 16.29
N LYS A 302 -13.31 48.55 16.10
CA LYS A 302 -14.31 49.61 15.85
C LYS A 302 -14.66 49.78 14.36
N LEU A 303 -13.92 49.13 13.46
CA LEU A 303 -14.15 49.19 12.01
C LEU A 303 -15.48 48.52 11.61
N ARG A 304 -15.92 48.72 10.36
CA ARG A 304 -17.08 47.99 9.82
C ARG A 304 -16.79 46.48 9.75
N HIS A 305 -17.83 45.65 9.73
CA HIS A 305 -17.68 44.18 9.74
C HIS A 305 -16.79 43.68 8.61
N GLU A 306 -16.99 44.21 7.41
CA GLU A 306 -16.24 43.85 6.21
C GLU A 306 -14.76 44.24 6.36
N GLU A 307 -14.50 45.42 6.92
CA GLU A 307 -13.15 45.92 7.18
C GLU A 307 -12.43 45.09 8.26
N LYS A 308 -13.13 44.66 9.32
CA LYS A 308 -12.55 43.77 10.34
C LYS A 308 -12.09 42.45 9.72
N ILE A 309 -12.91 41.86 8.84
CA ILE A 309 -12.60 40.59 8.19
C ILE A 309 -11.43 40.76 7.22
N ALA A 310 -11.39 41.87 6.48
CA ALA A 310 -10.25 42.20 5.63
C ALA A 310 -8.94 42.37 6.42
N VAL A 311 -8.98 43.05 7.57
CA VAL A 311 -7.80 43.21 8.45
C VAL A 311 -7.36 41.89 9.06
N MET A 312 -8.29 41.03 9.47
CA MET A 312 -7.99 39.69 9.94
C MET A 312 -7.32 38.85 8.83
N LEU A 313 -7.88 38.89 7.61
CA LEU A 313 -7.33 38.18 6.46
C LEU A 313 -5.96 38.67 6.01
N ARG A 314 -5.67 39.96 6.18
CA ARG A 314 -4.34 40.51 5.92
C ARG A 314 -3.26 39.77 6.72
N HIS A 315 -3.59 39.33 7.93
CA HIS A 315 -2.65 38.62 8.82
C HIS A 315 -2.76 37.11 8.69
N ALA A 316 -3.97 36.55 8.79
CA ALA A 316 -4.20 35.11 8.73
C ALA A 316 -3.96 34.54 7.31
N GLY A 317 -4.38 35.27 6.27
CA GLY A 317 -4.32 34.81 4.89
C GLY A 317 -2.89 34.60 4.38
N VAL A 318 -1.95 35.48 4.75
CA VAL A 318 -0.52 35.28 4.42
C VAL A 318 -0.01 34.00 5.05
N SER A 319 -0.34 33.78 6.33
CA SER A 319 0.14 32.62 7.06
C SER A 319 -0.41 31.30 6.52
N ILE A 320 -1.71 31.25 6.18
CA ILE A 320 -2.38 30.06 5.62
C ILE A 320 -1.91 29.79 4.19
N THR A 321 -1.64 30.85 3.41
CA THR A 321 -1.09 30.70 2.07
C THR A 321 0.30 30.08 2.12
N VAL A 322 1.13 30.48 3.09
CA VAL A 322 2.47 29.90 3.29
C VAL A 322 2.37 28.41 3.50
N THR A 323 1.59 27.97 4.49
CA THR A 323 1.44 26.55 4.86
C THR A 323 0.81 25.73 3.73
N SER A 324 -0.31 26.20 3.16
CA SER A 324 -1.00 25.50 2.08
C SER A 324 -0.14 25.34 0.82
N VAL A 325 0.64 26.36 0.45
CA VAL A 325 1.53 26.29 -0.73
C VAL A 325 2.73 25.40 -0.45
N THR A 326 3.35 25.48 0.74
CA THR A 326 4.47 24.60 1.09
C THR A 326 4.05 23.13 1.08
N ASP A 327 2.88 22.82 1.64
CA ASP A 327 2.34 21.47 1.63
C ASP A 327 2.02 20.99 0.21
N LEU A 328 1.27 21.78 -0.56
CA LEU A 328 0.92 21.45 -1.94
C LEU A 328 2.17 21.12 -2.77
N VAL A 329 3.22 21.96 -2.68
CA VAL A 329 4.48 21.75 -3.38
C VAL A 329 5.21 20.51 -2.87
N ALA A 330 5.27 20.29 -1.56
CA ALA A 330 5.90 19.12 -0.97
C ALA A 330 5.26 17.81 -1.47
N PHE A 331 3.93 17.75 -1.56
CA PHE A 331 3.21 16.59 -2.10
C PHE A 331 3.39 16.43 -3.61
N LEU A 332 3.36 17.52 -4.39
CA LEU A 332 3.62 17.42 -5.82
C LEU A 332 5.02 16.88 -6.11
N ILE A 333 6.02 17.24 -5.31
CA ILE A 333 7.37 16.67 -5.41
C ILE A 333 7.40 15.21 -4.96
N GLY A 334 6.69 14.89 -3.88
CA GLY A 334 6.51 13.51 -3.43
C GLY A 334 5.88 12.61 -4.49
N SER A 335 5.07 13.18 -5.40
CA SER A 335 4.50 12.43 -6.52
C SER A 335 5.54 12.01 -7.56
N LEU A 336 6.74 12.61 -7.62
CA LEU A 336 7.79 12.25 -8.59
C LEU A 336 8.49 10.91 -8.30
N THR A 337 8.08 10.20 -7.26
CA THR A 337 8.63 8.88 -6.94
C THR A 337 8.30 7.84 -8.00
N ILE A 338 9.14 6.82 -8.12
CA ILE A 338 8.84 5.66 -8.95
C ILE A 338 7.82 4.71 -8.31
N LEU A 339 7.57 4.83 -7.00
CA LEU A 339 6.70 3.93 -6.24
C LEU A 339 5.22 4.28 -6.52
N PRO A 340 4.44 3.44 -7.23
CA PRO A 340 3.12 3.83 -7.70
C PRO A 340 2.14 4.19 -6.58
N SER A 341 2.24 3.51 -5.42
CA SER A 341 1.38 3.78 -4.27
C SER A 341 1.68 5.13 -3.60
N LEU A 342 2.94 5.57 -3.55
CA LEU A 342 3.32 6.88 -3.00
C LEU A 342 3.04 7.98 -4.04
N HIS A 343 3.30 7.73 -5.33
CA HIS A 343 2.96 8.63 -6.42
C HIS A 343 1.47 9.00 -6.41
N SER A 344 0.59 7.99 -6.45
CA SER A 344 -0.86 8.20 -6.39
C SER A 344 -1.28 8.92 -5.11
N PHE A 345 -0.86 8.44 -3.93
CA PHE A 345 -1.23 9.04 -2.65
C PHE A 345 -0.88 10.53 -2.57
N CYS A 346 0.31 10.91 -3.03
CA CYS A 346 0.75 12.31 -3.07
C CYS A 346 -0.13 13.18 -3.98
N LEU A 347 -0.57 12.67 -5.14
CA LEU A 347 -1.47 13.42 -6.03
C LEU A 347 -2.86 13.64 -5.42
N TYR A 348 -3.45 12.60 -4.80
CA TYR A 348 -4.73 12.75 -4.10
C TYR A 348 -4.62 13.75 -2.95
N THR A 349 -3.51 13.72 -2.20
CA THR A 349 -3.28 14.65 -1.09
C THR A 349 -3.07 16.08 -1.58
N ALA A 350 -2.26 16.28 -2.63
CA ALA A 350 -2.07 17.59 -3.27
C ALA A 350 -3.40 18.19 -3.74
N ALA A 351 -4.24 17.40 -4.42
CA ALA A 351 -5.58 17.84 -4.83
C ALA A 351 -6.46 18.20 -3.61
N GLY A 352 -6.43 17.37 -2.56
CA GLY A 352 -7.16 17.60 -1.31
C GLY A 352 -6.78 18.92 -0.64
N ILE A 353 -5.49 19.21 -0.52
CA ILE A 353 -4.97 20.44 0.09
C ILE A 353 -5.30 21.67 -0.77
N LEU A 354 -5.21 21.55 -2.09
CA LEU A 354 -5.62 22.63 -3.01
C LEU A 354 -7.09 23.01 -2.81
N PHE A 355 -8.00 22.04 -2.83
CA PHE A 355 -9.43 22.31 -2.63
C PHE A 355 -9.74 22.77 -1.21
N MET A 356 -9.02 22.24 -0.22
CA MET A 356 -9.13 22.68 1.18
C MET A 356 -8.77 24.16 1.32
N PHE A 357 -7.64 24.60 0.74
CA PHE A 357 -7.25 26.01 0.72
C PHE A 357 -8.31 26.88 0.05
N ILE A 358 -8.86 26.45 -1.09
CA ILE A 358 -9.94 27.17 -1.79
C ILE A 358 -11.18 27.31 -0.89
N PHE A 359 -11.65 26.24 -0.26
CA PHE A 359 -12.84 26.30 0.60
C PHE A 359 -12.61 27.09 1.88
N GLN A 360 -11.41 27.02 2.46
CA GLN A 360 -11.05 27.74 3.66
C GLN A 360 -10.95 29.26 3.41
N THR A 361 -10.41 29.66 2.26
CA THR A 361 -10.28 31.08 1.87
C THR A 361 -11.55 31.69 1.26
N THR A 362 -12.57 30.88 0.95
CA THR A 362 -13.83 31.37 0.35
C THR A 362 -15.03 31.04 1.23
N MET A 363 -15.45 29.78 1.24
CA MET A 363 -16.64 29.29 1.93
C MET A 363 -16.56 29.51 3.44
N PHE A 364 -15.47 29.10 4.09
CA PHE A 364 -15.34 29.23 5.54
C PHE A 364 -15.39 30.70 5.99
N ILE A 365 -14.71 31.59 5.28
CA ILE A 365 -14.74 33.03 5.55
C ILE A 365 -16.13 33.63 5.32
N ALA A 366 -16.84 33.23 4.28
CA ALA A 366 -18.21 33.68 4.06
C ALA A 366 -19.14 33.28 5.22
N PHE A 367 -19.00 32.07 5.74
CA PHE A 367 -19.76 31.64 6.92
C PHE A 367 -19.28 32.30 8.22
N LEU A 368 -17.99 32.63 8.34
CA LEU A 368 -17.49 33.46 9.44
C LEU A 368 -18.16 34.85 9.44
N CYS A 369 -18.31 35.49 8.27
CA CYS A 369 -19.05 36.76 8.15
C CYS A 369 -20.49 36.64 8.69
N ILE A 370 -21.16 35.52 8.40
CA ILE A 370 -22.54 35.26 8.84
C ILE A 370 -22.59 34.99 10.35
N ASP A 371 -21.64 34.22 10.88
CA ASP A 371 -21.55 33.91 12.30
C ASP A 371 -21.25 35.17 13.13
N GLU A 372 -20.41 36.08 12.66
CA GLU A 372 -20.18 37.36 13.34
C GLU A 372 -21.44 38.22 13.37
N LYS A 373 -22.17 38.32 12.25
CA LYS A 373 -23.47 39.03 12.22
C LYS A 373 -24.48 38.41 13.20
N ARG A 374 -24.43 37.10 13.41
CA ARG A 374 -25.26 36.40 14.42
C ARG A 374 -24.85 36.78 15.85
N ILE A 375 -23.56 36.81 16.15
CA ILE A 375 -23.02 37.19 17.47
C ILE A 375 -23.40 38.62 17.81
N ASP A 376 -23.22 39.56 16.87
CA ASP A 376 -23.60 40.97 17.03
C ASP A 376 -25.13 41.13 17.20
N GLY A 377 -25.91 40.27 16.53
CA GLY A 377 -27.36 40.15 16.73
C GLY A 377 -27.80 39.56 18.07
N LYS A 378 -26.87 39.14 18.93
CA LYS A 378 -27.08 38.44 20.22
C LYS A 378 -27.91 37.16 20.09
N ARG A 379 -27.76 36.44 18.98
CA ARG A 379 -28.55 35.23 18.69
C ARG A 379 -27.82 33.98 19.17
N ASN A 380 -28.57 32.97 19.58
CA ASN A 380 -28.04 31.67 20.03
C ASN A 380 -27.31 30.95 18.88
N SER A 381 -26.25 30.21 19.21
CA SER A 381 -25.40 29.47 18.28
C SER A 381 -26.09 28.30 17.57
N ILE A 382 -26.96 27.58 18.28
CA ILE A 382 -27.65 26.39 17.76
C ILE A 382 -29.00 26.78 17.15
N VAL A 383 -29.79 27.54 17.89
CA VAL A 383 -31.13 27.98 17.45
C VAL A 383 -31.07 29.46 17.10
N TRP A 384 -30.76 29.77 15.84
CA TRP A 384 -30.51 31.14 15.38
C TRP A 384 -31.69 32.10 15.57
N CYS A 385 -32.90 31.58 15.76
CA CYS A 385 -34.10 32.36 16.04
C CYS A 385 -34.17 32.90 17.49
N LEU A 386 -33.45 32.29 18.44
CA LEU A 386 -33.47 32.69 19.85
C LEU A 386 -32.49 33.84 20.09
N LYS A 387 -33.00 35.00 20.55
CA LYS A 387 -32.20 36.16 20.91
C LYS A 387 -32.01 36.22 22.43
N HIS A 388 -30.76 36.36 22.87
CA HIS A 388 -30.41 36.52 24.28
C HIS A 388 -30.36 38.01 24.64
N GLU A 389 -31.48 38.56 25.11
CA GLU A 389 -31.59 40.00 25.41
C GLU A 389 -30.74 40.44 26.60
N ASN A 390 -30.57 39.55 27.60
CA ASN A 390 -29.74 39.76 28.79
C ASN A 390 -28.24 39.58 28.52
N PHE A 391 -27.83 39.33 27.27
CA PHE A 391 -26.41 39.25 26.93
C PHE A 391 -25.78 40.64 26.96
N ARG A 392 -24.97 40.88 28.00
CA ARG A 392 -24.04 42.00 28.08
C ARG A 392 -22.68 41.51 27.60
N PRO A 393 -22.16 42.01 26.46
CA PRO A 393 -20.74 41.85 26.19
C PRO A 393 -20.00 42.55 27.32
N LEU A 394 -19.15 41.83 28.05
CA LEU A 394 -18.34 42.45 29.10
C LEU A 394 -17.39 43.45 28.43
N GLU A 395 -17.41 44.71 28.86
CA GLU A 395 -16.36 45.66 28.48
C GLU A 395 -15.01 45.15 29.01
N MET A 396 -13.96 45.35 28.20
CA MET A 396 -12.61 44.79 28.30
C MET A 396 -12.48 43.32 27.87
N ALA A 397 -11.98 43.18 26.63
CA ALA A 397 -11.43 41.97 26.04
C ALA A 397 -10.50 41.26 27.02
N THR A 398 -11.04 40.27 27.70
CA THR A 398 -10.30 39.46 28.64
C THR A 398 -9.73 38.30 27.83
N GLU A 399 -8.42 38.33 27.64
CA GLU A 399 -7.61 37.38 26.87
C GLU A 399 -8.03 35.92 27.11
N SER A 400 -7.89 35.09 26.07
CA SER A 400 -8.12 33.63 26.17
C SER A 400 -7.36 33.06 27.37
N TYR A 401 -8.01 32.19 28.14
CA TYR A 401 -7.38 31.51 29.29
C TYR A 401 -6.12 30.75 28.86
N GLN A 402 -6.14 30.14 27.67
CA GLN A 402 -4.97 29.48 27.08
C GLN A 402 -3.81 30.45 26.83
N ALA A 403 -4.08 31.64 26.29
CA ALA A 403 -3.04 32.64 26.01
C ALA A 403 -2.38 33.16 27.29
N LYS A 404 -3.14 33.30 28.38
CA LYS A 404 -2.62 33.67 29.70
C LYS A 404 -1.72 32.58 30.31
N ILE A 405 -2.09 31.31 30.14
CA ILE A 405 -1.26 30.18 30.57
C ILE A 405 0.06 30.18 29.80
N PHE A 406 0.01 30.33 28.48
CA PHE A 406 1.22 30.43 27.65
C PHE A 406 2.11 31.59 28.11
N GLU A 407 1.55 32.79 28.29
CA GLU A 407 2.32 33.93 28.78
C GLU A 407 2.97 33.66 30.15
N PHE A 408 2.23 33.04 31.08
CA PHE A 408 2.74 32.67 32.39
C PHE A 408 3.91 31.68 32.30
N ILE A 409 3.77 30.62 31.48
CA ILE A 409 4.80 29.60 31.28
C ILE A 409 6.06 30.22 30.68
N TYR A 410 5.92 31.04 29.64
CA TYR A 410 7.07 31.61 28.94
C TYR A 410 7.83 32.61 29.81
N LYS A 411 7.10 33.51 30.49
CA LYS A 411 7.70 34.56 31.31
C LYS A 411 8.38 34.02 32.56
N ASN A 412 7.78 33.02 33.21
CA ASN A 412 8.27 32.52 34.49
C ASN A 412 9.28 31.38 34.35
N PHE A 413 9.17 30.56 33.28
CA PHE A 413 10.02 29.39 33.09
C PHE A 413 10.87 29.49 31.83
N ILE A 414 10.27 29.50 30.62
CA ILE A 414 11.01 29.27 29.36
C ILE A 414 12.08 30.34 29.08
N PHE A 415 11.77 31.63 29.28
CA PHE A 415 12.73 32.71 29.00
C PHE A 415 13.77 32.94 30.12
N LYS A 416 13.80 32.12 31.17
CA LYS A 416 14.91 32.16 32.14
C LYS A 416 16.17 31.56 31.53
N LEU A 417 17.31 32.24 31.71
CA LEU A 417 18.61 31.80 31.21
C LEU A 417 18.96 30.31 31.46
N PRO A 418 18.78 29.74 32.68
CA PRO A 418 19.06 28.32 32.89
C PRO A 418 18.18 27.39 32.05
N ILE A 419 16.92 27.77 31.84
CA ILE A 419 15.98 26.98 31.02
C ILE A 419 16.29 27.14 29.53
N LYS A 420 16.69 28.33 29.07
CA LYS A 420 17.17 28.53 27.68
C LYS A 420 18.35 27.59 27.37
N ILE A 421 19.34 27.49 28.27
CA ILE A 421 20.48 26.58 28.11
C ILE A 421 20.02 25.11 28.15
N LEU A 422 19.15 24.76 29.10
CA LEU A 422 18.62 23.40 29.22
C LEU A 422 17.90 22.96 27.94
N VAL A 423 17.04 23.80 27.36
CA VAL A 423 16.32 23.47 26.13
C VAL A 423 17.29 23.23 24.97
N ILE A 424 18.32 24.08 24.80
CA ILE A 424 19.33 23.88 23.75
C ILE A 424 20.09 22.56 23.96
N LEU A 425 20.46 22.21 25.20
CA LEU A 425 21.11 20.93 25.51
C LEU A 425 20.18 19.74 25.24
N VAL A 426 18.89 19.86 25.55
CA VAL A 426 17.89 18.83 25.24
C VAL A 426 17.76 18.67 23.73
N THR A 427 17.66 19.75 22.96
CA THR A 427 17.61 19.68 21.49
C THR A 427 18.84 19.00 20.90
N LEU A 428 20.05 19.33 21.37
CA LEU A 428 21.28 18.67 20.91
C LEU A 428 21.33 17.19 21.30
N SER A 429 20.81 16.84 22.48
CA SER A 429 20.75 15.45 22.94
C SER A 429 19.74 14.63 22.13
N LEU A 430 18.57 15.19 21.86
CA LEU A 430 17.55 14.57 21.01
C LEU A 430 18.11 14.32 19.61
N ALA A 431 18.72 15.33 18.99
CA ALA A 431 19.37 15.20 17.69
C ALA A 431 20.47 14.12 17.69
N GLY A 432 21.28 14.03 18.74
CA GLY A 432 22.29 12.97 18.87
C GLY A 432 21.69 11.56 18.96
N ILE A 433 20.60 11.40 19.73
CA ILE A 433 19.85 10.14 19.83
C ILE A 433 19.18 9.80 18.49
N GLY A 434 18.61 10.80 17.82
CA GLY A 434 17.99 10.70 16.50
C GLY A 434 18.99 10.24 15.44
N ILE A 435 20.17 10.86 15.36
CA ILE A 435 21.25 10.46 14.44
C ILE A 435 21.67 9.01 14.71
N LYS A 436 21.85 8.62 15.98
CA LYS A 436 22.16 7.22 16.32
C LYS A 436 21.06 6.25 15.88
N GLY A 437 19.78 6.63 16.02
CA GLY A 437 18.65 5.83 15.53
C GLY A 437 18.67 5.65 14.02
N ASN A 438 18.89 6.74 13.28
CA ASN A 438 18.99 6.74 11.81
C ASN A 438 20.10 5.80 11.31
N LEU A 439 21.26 5.76 11.97
CA LEU A 439 22.36 4.88 11.57
C LEU A 439 22.05 3.37 11.75
N ASN A 440 21.05 3.03 12.56
CA ASN A 440 20.64 1.65 12.82
C ASN A 440 19.32 1.26 12.12
N LEU A 441 18.68 2.21 11.46
CA LEU A 441 17.40 2.00 10.79
C LEU A 441 17.60 1.10 9.56
N LYS A 442 16.79 0.05 9.44
CA LYS A 442 16.90 -0.95 8.36
C LYS A 442 15.74 -0.84 7.38
N GLN A 443 16.01 -1.01 6.08
CA GLN A 443 14.96 -1.23 5.09
C GLN A 443 14.47 -2.67 5.09
N LYS A 444 13.14 -2.83 5.12
CA LYS A 444 12.50 -4.15 5.03
C LYS A 444 11.03 -3.98 4.66
N PHE A 445 10.62 -4.63 3.59
CA PHE A 445 9.23 -4.75 3.17
C PHE A 445 8.78 -6.21 3.22
N ASP A 446 7.84 -6.53 4.12
CA ASP A 446 7.19 -7.83 4.17
C ASP A 446 5.68 -7.67 3.89
N PRO A 447 5.14 -8.22 2.78
CA PRO A 447 3.71 -8.21 2.48
C PRO A 447 2.84 -8.79 3.61
N LYS A 448 3.39 -9.69 4.44
CA LYS A 448 2.64 -10.31 5.55
C LYS A 448 2.15 -9.30 6.59
N TRP A 449 2.77 -8.14 6.71
CA TRP A 449 2.34 -7.10 7.65
C TRP A 449 0.97 -6.50 7.29
N PHE A 450 0.55 -6.61 6.02
CA PHE A 450 -0.77 -6.16 5.58
C PHE A 450 -1.89 -7.17 5.86
N LEU A 451 -1.56 -8.33 6.45
CA LEU A 451 -2.54 -9.35 6.84
C LEU A 451 -2.82 -9.24 8.34
N PRO A 452 -4.10 -9.33 8.77
CA PRO A 452 -4.45 -9.44 10.18
C PRO A 452 -3.81 -10.67 10.84
N GLU A 453 -3.39 -10.55 12.10
CA GLU A 453 -2.70 -11.61 12.86
C GLU A 453 -3.52 -12.91 12.96
N ASN A 454 -4.85 -12.81 13.00
CA ASN A 454 -5.76 -13.95 13.14
C ASN A 454 -6.25 -14.53 11.80
N SER A 455 -5.72 -14.07 10.65
CA SER A 455 -6.17 -14.53 9.34
C SER A 455 -5.73 -15.97 9.04
N TYR A 456 -6.58 -16.75 8.35
CA TYR A 456 -6.27 -18.13 7.95
C TYR A 456 -5.01 -18.21 7.08
N LEU A 457 -4.76 -17.19 6.26
CA LEU A 457 -3.59 -17.12 5.38
C LEU A 457 -2.29 -16.97 6.17
N LEU A 458 -2.28 -16.13 7.22
CA LEU A 458 -1.09 -15.98 8.06
C LEU A 458 -0.82 -17.26 8.85
N GLN A 459 -1.86 -17.95 9.31
CA GLN A 459 -1.75 -19.27 9.93
C GLN A 459 -1.16 -20.30 8.95
N PHE A 460 -1.65 -20.35 7.70
CA PHE A 460 -1.06 -21.20 6.68
C PHE A 460 0.44 -20.91 6.47
N TYR A 461 0.83 -19.63 6.35
CA TYR A 461 2.23 -19.26 6.21
C TYR A 461 3.08 -19.62 7.44
N SER A 462 2.56 -19.48 8.66
CA SER A 462 3.32 -19.84 9.86
C SER A 462 3.58 -21.33 9.92
N GLN A 463 2.56 -22.16 9.66
CA GLN A 463 2.68 -23.62 9.65
C GLN A 463 3.54 -24.10 8.49
N ARG A 464 3.39 -23.53 7.28
CA ARG A 464 4.25 -23.82 6.13
C ARG A 464 5.73 -23.56 6.46
N ASN A 465 6.05 -22.44 7.12
CA ASN A 465 7.42 -22.12 7.52
C ASN A 465 7.96 -23.01 8.65
N HIS A 466 7.09 -23.53 9.52
CA HIS A 466 7.45 -24.41 10.62
C HIS A 466 7.78 -25.82 10.11
N PHE A 467 6.88 -26.41 9.32
CA PHE A 467 7.02 -27.78 8.83
C PHE A 467 7.96 -27.92 7.62
N TYR A 468 8.15 -26.84 6.85
CA TYR A 468 9.02 -26.79 5.66
C TYR A 468 10.06 -25.66 5.77
N PRO A 469 10.98 -25.73 6.76
CA PRO A 469 11.87 -24.61 7.08
C PRO A 469 12.94 -24.36 6.02
N ASP A 470 13.27 -25.37 5.21
CA ASP A 470 14.36 -25.34 4.22
C ASP A 470 13.96 -24.81 2.83
N VAL A 471 12.66 -24.66 2.59
CA VAL A 471 12.12 -24.26 1.28
C VAL A 471 12.02 -22.75 1.24
N GLY A 472 12.69 -22.13 0.25
CA GLY A 472 12.59 -20.69 0.01
C GLY A 472 11.45 -20.35 -0.93
N LYS A 473 11.74 -19.58 -1.97
CA LYS A 473 10.76 -19.06 -2.93
C LYS A 473 11.00 -19.65 -4.31
N ASP A 474 9.94 -19.88 -5.07
CA ASP A 474 10.04 -20.37 -6.44
C ASP A 474 10.54 -19.27 -7.39
N GLY A 475 11.37 -19.64 -8.35
CA GLY A 475 11.87 -18.76 -9.41
C GLY A 475 12.02 -19.53 -10.71
N ALA A 476 12.08 -18.80 -11.81
CA ALA A 476 12.31 -19.38 -13.12
C ALA A 476 13.23 -18.49 -13.97
N VAL A 477 14.06 -19.14 -14.78
CA VAL A 477 14.78 -18.47 -15.87
C VAL A 477 13.92 -18.58 -17.11
N TYR A 478 13.57 -17.45 -17.71
CA TYR A 478 12.81 -17.40 -18.96
C TYR A 478 13.74 -17.11 -20.13
N ILE A 479 13.59 -17.86 -21.20
CA ILE A 479 14.34 -17.73 -22.45
C ILE A 479 13.33 -17.54 -23.58
N GLY A 480 13.51 -16.52 -24.41
CA GLY A 480 12.57 -16.12 -25.46
C GLY A 480 12.69 -16.93 -26.75
N ARG A 481 12.44 -16.25 -27.87
CA ARG A 481 12.50 -16.79 -29.23
C ARG A 481 13.95 -16.82 -29.70
N VAL A 482 14.67 -17.85 -29.30
CA VAL A 482 16.08 -18.09 -29.68
C VAL A 482 16.20 -19.31 -30.58
N ASN A 483 17.31 -19.44 -31.30
CA ASN A 483 17.64 -20.68 -32.00
C ASN A 483 18.14 -21.71 -30.99
N TYR A 484 17.21 -22.49 -30.43
CA TYR A 484 17.52 -23.49 -29.40
C TYR A 484 18.51 -24.56 -29.88
N SER A 485 18.56 -24.86 -31.18
CA SER A 485 19.53 -25.83 -31.71
C SER A 485 20.97 -25.31 -31.61
N GLU A 486 21.20 -24.03 -31.91
CA GLU A 486 22.53 -23.41 -31.87
C GLU A 486 22.96 -23.04 -30.43
N GLU A 487 22.02 -22.57 -29.62
CA GLU A 487 22.30 -22.06 -28.27
C GLU A 487 22.21 -23.15 -27.18
N MET A 488 21.89 -24.40 -27.53
CA MET A 488 21.68 -25.48 -26.56
C MET A 488 22.87 -25.67 -25.60
N SER A 489 24.10 -25.52 -26.12
CA SER A 489 25.32 -25.62 -25.33
C SER A 489 25.39 -24.53 -24.24
N LYS A 490 25.10 -23.28 -24.60
CA LYS A 490 25.08 -22.16 -23.65
C LYS A 490 23.96 -22.29 -22.64
N ILE A 491 22.77 -22.71 -23.08
CA ILE A 491 21.61 -22.93 -22.19
C ILE A 491 21.91 -24.06 -21.19
N HIS A 492 22.58 -25.13 -21.65
CA HIS A 492 22.99 -26.22 -20.77
C HIS A 492 24.07 -25.77 -19.78
N GLU A 493 25.10 -25.04 -20.23
CA GLU A 493 26.15 -24.50 -19.36
C GLU A 493 25.57 -23.56 -18.29
N LEU A 494 24.62 -22.70 -18.68
CA LEU A 494 23.86 -21.85 -17.76
C LEU A 494 23.17 -22.69 -16.68
N SER A 495 22.47 -23.76 -17.08
CA SER A 495 21.76 -24.64 -16.15
C SER A 495 22.72 -25.34 -15.16
N LEU A 496 23.93 -25.72 -15.60
CA LEU A 496 24.97 -26.30 -14.76
C LEU A 496 25.58 -25.27 -13.81
N LYS A 497 25.87 -24.07 -14.29
CA LYS A 497 26.35 -22.94 -13.46
C LYS A 497 25.35 -22.65 -12.34
N MET A 498 24.07 -22.60 -12.65
CA MET A 498 23.02 -22.41 -11.63
C MET A 498 22.94 -23.59 -10.65
N LYS A 499 23.04 -24.83 -11.14
CA LYS A 499 23.06 -26.02 -10.27
C LYS A 499 24.25 -26.01 -9.29
N ASN A 500 25.40 -25.49 -9.71
CA ASN A 500 26.58 -25.35 -8.86
C ASN A 500 26.44 -24.26 -7.78
N GLU A 501 25.49 -23.32 -7.93
CA GLU A 501 25.20 -22.26 -6.97
C GLU A 501 24.33 -22.74 -5.80
N SER A 502 24.80 -23.78 -5.11
CA SER A 502 24.12 -24.41 -3.97
C SER A 502 23.91 -23.48 -2.77
N GLN A 503 24.57 -22.32 -2.71
CA GLN A 503 24.35 -21.32 -1.66
C GLN A 503 23.07 -20.51 -1.88
N ILE A 504 22.61 -20.39 -3.13
CA ILE A 504 21.43 -19.59 -3.49
C ILE A 504 20.26 -20.49 -3.84
N ILE A 505 20.52 -21.59 -4.54
CA ILE A 505 19.50 -22.48 -5.08
C ILE A 505 19.44 -23.75 -4.23
N LYS A 506 18.24 -24.10 -3.75
CA LYS A 506 17.98 -25.35 -3.00
C LYS A 506 17.76 -26.50 -3.97
N ASN A 507 16.91 -26.29 -4.97
CA ASN A 507 16.59 -27.28 -5.98
C ASN A 507 16.46 -26.60 -7.36
N ILE A 508 16.86 -27.29 -8.43
CA ILE A 508 16.72 -26.83 -9.80
C ILE A 508 16.28 -28.00 -10.67
N ASP A 509 15.18 -27.83 -11.39
CA ASP A 509 14.66 -28.85 -12.31
C ASP A 509 14.96 -28.43 -13.76
N THR A 510 15.91 -29.10 -14.38
CA THR A 510 16.44 -28.72 -15.69
C THR A 510 15.95 -29.67 -16.79
N TRP A 511 15.04 -29.18 -17.63
CA TRP A 511 14.63 -29.92 -18.84
C TRP A 511 15.81 -30.17 -19.78
N THR A 512 16.81 -29.29 -19.79
CA THR A 512 17.99 -29.35 -20.66
C THR A 512 18.81 -30.63 -20.41
N THR A 513 19.07 -30.96 -19.14
CA THR A 513 19.82 -32.16 -18.75
C THR A 513 19.04 -33.42 -19.09
N SER A 514 17.73 -33.41 -18.82
CA SER A 514 16.83 -34.53 -19.14
C SER A 514 16.71 -34.75 -20.65
N PHE A 515 16.63 -33.68 -21.43
CA PHE A 515 16.57 -33.71 -22.88
C PHE A 515 17.87 -34.27 -23.49
N ILE A 516 19.04 -33.77 -23.06
CA ILE A 516 20.33 -34.26 -23.53
C ILE A 516 20.52 -35.73 -23.18
N LYS A 517 20.12 -36.15 -21.96
CA LYS A 517 20.14 -37.57 -21.56
C LYS A 517 19.25 -38.42 -22.46
N TYR A 518 18.04 -37.93 -22.78
CA TYR A 518 17.09 -38.60 -23.67
C TYR A 518 17.63 -38.75 -25.09
N THR A 519 18.19 -37.69 -25.68
CA THR A 519 18.73 -37.76 -27.05
C THR A 519 20.00 -38.61 -27.13
N LYS A 520 20.92 -38.47 -26.17
CA LYS A 520 22.20 -39.18 -26.18
C LYS A 520 22.06 -40.67 -25.89
N LYS A 521 21.25 -41.04 -24.90
CA LYS A 521 21.06 -42.45 -24.53
C LYS A 521 19.94 -43.14 -25.31
N GLY A 522 18.87 -42.41 -25.63
CA GLY A 522 17.67 -42.98 -26.27
C GLY A 522 17.72 -42.92 -27.80
N LEU A 523 18.14 -41.78 -28.37
CA LEU A 523 18.23 -41.59 -29.82
C LEU A 523 19.65 -41.75 -30.39
N HIS A 524 20.66 -41.95 -29.53
CA HIS A 524 22.07 -42.00 -29.89
C HIS A 524 22.60 -40.74 -30.60
N VAL A 525 22.06 -39.57 -30.26
CA VAL A 525 22.46 -38.26 -30.83
C VAL A 525 22.98 -37.33 -29.73
N ASP A 526 24.20 -36.81 -29.89
CA ASP A 526 24.79 -35.85 -28.95
C ASP A 526 24.54 -34.40 -29.39
N VAL A 527 23.42 -33.83 -28.93
CA VAL A 527 22.95 -32.47 -29.25
C VAL A 527 23.95 -31.37 -28.86
N LEU A 528 24.91 -31.64 -27.97
CA LEU A 528 25.91 -30.64 -27.56
C LEU A 528 27.07 -30.53 -28.55
N ASN A 529 27.46 -31.64 -29.17
CA ASN A 529 28.67 -31.74 -29.98
C ASN A 529 28.36 -31.85 -31.47
N GLU A 530 27.20 -32.38 -31.83
CA GLU A 530 26.74 -32.51 -33.20
C GLU A 530 25.92 -31.29 -33.62
N LYS A 531 26.19 -30.74 -34.81
CA LYS A 531 25.35 -29.68 -35.39
C LYS A 531 24.04 -30.29 -35.91
N ILE A 532 22.93 -29.94 -35.26
CA ILE A 532 21.59 -30.43 -35.60
C ILE A 532 20.81 -29.32 -36.31
N SER A 533 20.06 -29.67 -37.35
CA SER A 533 19.14 -28.71 -38.00
C SER A 533 17.95 -28.41 -37.08
N ASP A 534 17.42 -27.20 -37.16
CA ASP A 534 16.28 -26.77 -36.33
C ASP A 534 15.06 -27.71 -36.46
N GLU A 535 14.80 -28.25 -37.65
CA GLU A 535 13.70 -29.21 -37.88
C GLU A 535 13.90 -30.52 -37.10
N LYS A 536 15.13 -31.05 -37.09
CA LYS A 536 15.45 -32.27 -36.32
C LYS A 536 15.41 -32.01 -34.83
N PHE A 537 15.87 -30.83 -34.39
CA PHE A 537 15.76 -30.42 -32.99
C PHE A 537 14.29 -30.39 -32.54
N LYS A 538 13.40 -29.78 -33.34
CA LYS A 538 11.95 -29.75 -33.09
C LYS A 538 11.33 -31.14 -33.06
N GLU A 539 11.78 -32.06 -33.92
CA GLU A 539 11.32 -33.44 -33.89
C GLU A 539 11.74 -34.16 -32.58
N TYR A 540 13.01 -34.01 -32.18
CA TYR A 540 13.53 -34.61 -30.95
C TYR A 540 12.89 -34.02 -29.70
N LEU A 541 12.69 -32.70 -29.68
CA LEU A 541 12.01 -32.01 -28.60
C LEU A 541 10.57 -32.49 -28.47
N SER A 542 9.85 -32.68 -29.59
CA SER A 542 8.47 -33.19 -29.56
C SER A 542 8.41 -34.60 -28.97
N LYS A 543 9.30 -35.49 -29.42
CA LYS A 543 9.43 -36.85 -28.86
C LYS A 543 9.74 -36.84 -27.37
N PHE A 544 10.61 -35.92 -26.92
CA PHE A 544 10.95 -35.77 -25.50
C PHE A 544 9.77 -35.26 -24.69
N LEU A 545 9.11 -34.19 -25.13
CA LEU A 545 7.99 -33.59 -24.39
C LEU A 545 6.79 -34.53 -24.26
N TRP A 546 6.67 -35.53 -25.12
CA TRP A 546 5.67 -36.58 -24.98
C TRP A 546 6.17 -37.84 -24.27
N SER A 547 7.47 -37.96 -23.98
CA SER A 547 8.01 -39.12 -23.28
C SER A 547 7.71 -39.10 -21.79
N ALA A 548 7.78 -40.27 -21.14
CA ALA A 548 7.48 -40.39 -19.71
C ALA A 548 8.36 -39.46 -18.84
N ASN A 549 9.61 -39.26 -19.23
CA ASN A 549 10.55 -38.39 -18.52
C ASN A 549 10.42 -36.91 -18.91
N GLY A 550 10.03 -36.61 -20.15
CA GLY A 550 9.95 -35.22 -20.63
C GLY A 550 8.58 -34.56 -20.50
N ALA A 551 7.50 -35.33 -20.32
CA ALA A 551 6.13 -34.82 -20.22
C ALA A 551 5.92 -33.79 -19.10
N ARG A 552 6.63 -33.94 -17.96
CA ARG A 552 6.58 -32.97 -16.86
C ARG A 552 7.06 -31.57 -17.26
N TYR A 553 7.87 -31.46 -18.31
CA TYR A 553 8.41 -30.19 -18.80
C TYR A 553 7.53 -29.51 -19.83
N GLN A 554 6.39 -30.10 -20.24
CA GLN A 554 5.45 -29.43 -21.15
C GLN A 554 5.02 -28.06 -20.60
N LYS A 555 4.85 -27.94 -19.27
CA LYS A 555 4.49 -26.68 -18.61
C LYS A 555 5.53 -25.57 -18.84
N ASN A 556 6.80 -25.92 -19.03
CA ASN A 556 7.94 -25.02 -19.18
C ASN A 556 8.03 -24.39 -20.57
N PHE A 557 7.28 -24.90 -21.56
CA PHE A 557 7.30 -24.37 -22.91
C PHE A 557 5.99 -23.65 -23.23
N ARG A 558 6.10 -22.55 -23.98
CA ARG A 558 4.99 -22.01 -24.77
C ARG A 558 5.39 -22.00 -26.23
N PHE A 559 4.42 -22.32 -27.07
CA PHE A 559 4.58 -22.49 -28.50
C PHE A 559 3.62 -21.55 -29.23
N ASP A 560 3.94 -21.19 -30.48
CA ASP A 560 3.03 -20.37 -31.32
C ASP A 560 1.71 -21.11 -31.66
N LYS A 561 1.71 -22.45 -31.57
CA LYS A 561 0.56 -23.32 -31.83
C LYS A 561 0.49 -24.42 -30.77
N GLU A 562 -0.63 -25.11 -30.66
CA GLU A 562 -0.76 -26.26 -29.76
C GLU A 562 0.26 -27.35 -30.10
N LEU A 563 0.82 -27.97 -29.06
CA LEU A 563 1.73 -29.10 -29.19
C LEU A 563 0.92 -30.37 -29.50
N ILE A 564 1.22 -31.03 -30.62
CA ILE A 564 0.54 -32.25 -31.06
C ILE A 564 1.54 -33.40 -31.08
N CYS A 565 1.19 -34.54 -30.47
CA CYS A 565 2.03 -35.74 -30.54
C CYS A 565 2.04 -36.29 -31.97
N GLY A 566 3.24 -36.50 -32.53
CA GLY A 566 3.44 -37.05 -33.86
C GLY A 566 4.01 -36.04 -34.86
N GLU A 567 3.94 -34.75 -34.53
CA GLU A 567 4.45 -33.65 -35.34
C GLU A 567 5.69 -33.00 -34.68
N PRO A 568 6.57 -32.35 -35.46
CA PRO A 568 7.64 -31.52 -34.88
C PRO A 568 7.05 -30.40 -34.02
N THR A 569 7.76 -29.98 -32.97
CA THR A 569 7.26 -28.88 -32.14
C THR A 569 7.07 -27.61 -32.97
N PRO A 570 6.01 -26.83 -32.74
CA PRO A 570 5.93 -25.48 -33.26
C PRO A 570 7.09 -24.62 -32.74
N ASN A 571 7.23 -23.41 -33.27
CA ASN A 571 8.25 -22.48 -32.77
C ASN A 571 8.02 -22.17 -31.29
N ILE A 572 9.09 -22.22 -30.50
CA ILE A 572 9.08 -21.89 -29.08
C ILE A 572 9.00 -20.37 -28.94
N THR A 573 7.99 -19.89 -28.24
CA THR A 573 7.87 -18.47 -27.87
C THR A 573 8.64 -18.17 -26.60
N ILE A 574 8.51 -19.07 -25.62
CA ILE A 574 9.23 -18.98 -24.36
C ILE A 574 9.52 -20.39 -23.84
N SER A 575 10.68 -20.56 -23.21
CA SER A 575 10.96 -21.71 -22.35
C SER A 575 11.35 -21.23 -20.95
N SER A 576 11.05 -22.03 -19.93
CA SER A 576 11.46 -21.77 -18.55
C SER A 576 12.35 -22.88 -17.98
N ILE A 577 13.25 -22.51 -17.07
CA ILE A 577 13.98 -23.43 -16.19
C ILE A 577 13.60 -23.06 -14.76
N ASP A 578 12.85 -23.96 -14.11
CA ASP A 578 12.30 -23.71 -12.78
C ASP A 578 13.33 -24.07 -11.69
N PHE A 579 13.40 -23.25 -10.65
CA PHE A 579 14.28 -23.46 -9.50
C PHE A 579 13.65 -22.93 -8.22
N ILE A 580 14.16 -23.39 -7.08
CA ILE A 580 13.71 -22.99 -5.75
C ILE A 580 14.89 -22.31 -5.06
N PHE A 581 14.70 -21.06 -4.64
CA PHE A 581 15.64 -20.35 -3.78
C PHE A 581 15.76 -21.05 -2.43
N LYS A 582 16.94 -20.96 -1.81
CA LYS A 582 17.05 -21.21 -0.38
C LYS A 582 16.28 -20.17 0.43
N LYS A 583 15.91 -20.52 1.65
CA LYS A 583 15.33 -19.55 2.59
C LYS A 583 16.41 -18.57 3.03
N PHE A 584 16.11 -17.28 2.88
CA PHE A 584 16.97 -16.17 3.31
C PHE A 584 16.36 -15.47 4.52
N SER A 585 17.20 -14.88 5.37
CA SER A 585 16.75 -14.22 6.61
C SER A 585 16.24 -12.79 6.38
N GLY A 586 16.79 -12.07 5.39
CA GLY A 586 16.45 -10.67 5.12
C GLY A 586 17.04 -10.12 3.82
N SER A 587 16.82 -8.82 3.60
CA SER A 587 17.21 -8.07 2.38
C SER A 587 18.68 -8.12 2.05
N GLU A 588 19.51 -8.15 3.08
CA GLU A 588 20.95 -8.26 2.99
C GLU A 588 21.41 -9.56 2.28
N GLU A 589 20.61 -10.63 2.31
CA GLU A 589 20.93 -11.92 1.68
C GLU A 589 20.26 -12.10 0.31
N TYR A 590 18.96 -11.77 0.19
CA TYR A 590 18.24 -12.05 -1.06
C TYR A 590 18.54 -11.07 -2.20
N ILE A 591 18.87 -9.80 -1.91
CA ILE A 591 19.19 -8.83 -2.97
C ILE A 591 20.49 -9.25 -3.71
N PRO A 592 21.60 -9.58 -3.01
CA PRO A 592 22.78 -10.12 -3.67
C PRO A 592 22.52 -11.43 -4.40
N ALA A 593 21.70 -12.33 -3.83
CA ALA A 593 21.34 -13.60 -4.46
C ALA A 593 20.59 -13.39 -5.79
N MET A 594 19.56 -12.51 -5.80
CA MET A 594 18.82 -12.13 -7.00
C MET A 594 19.74 -11.53 -8.06
N ASN A 595 20.58 -10.56 -7.67
CA ASN A 595 21.47 -9.87 -8.59
C ASN A 595 22.56 -10.80 -9.16
N LYS A 596 23.04 -11.75 -8.36
CA LYS A 596 23.97 -12.79 -8.82
C LYS A 596 23.33 -13.71 -9.86
N LEU A 597 22.09 -14.16 -9.65
CA LEU A 597 21.39 -14.98 -10.66
C LEU A 597 21.09 -14.20 -11.95
N LYS A 598 20.65 -12.94 -11.84
CA LYS A 598 20.47 -12.06 -13.00
C LYS A 598 21.78 -11.90 -13.78
N LYS A 599 22.90 -11.76 -13.08
CA LYS A 599 24.23 -11.69 -13.69
C LYS A 599 24.61 -13.00 -14.38
N ILE A 600 24.42 -14.15 -13.76
CA ILE A 600 24.70 -15.47 -14.35
C ILE A 600 23.93 -15.67 -15.66
N VAL A 601 22.65 -15.29 -15.71
CA VAL A 601 21.85 -15.37 -16.95
C VAL A 601 22.37 -14.41 -18.01
N LYS A 602 22.71 -13.17 -17.63
CA LYS A 602 23.28 -12.19 -18.55
C LYS A 602 24.63 -12.62 -19.12
N ASP A 603 25.49 -13.22 -18.30
CA ASP A 603 26.82 -13.71 -18.67
C ASP A 603 26.76 -14.94 -19.60
N ALA A 604 25.60 -15.61 -19.72
CA ALA A 604 25.41 -16.70 -20.68
C ALA A 604 25.38 -16.20 -22.14
N ASN A 605 25.17 -14.90 -22.38
CA ASN A 605 25.26 -14.24 -23.69
C ASN A 605 24.52 -15.01 -24.82
N ILE A 606 23.25 -15.29 -24.58
CA ILE A 606 22.33 -15.90 -25.55
C ILE A 606 21.91 -14.79 -26.53
N THR A 607 22.40 -14.86 -27.77
CA THR A 607 22.30 -13.74 -28.73
C THR A 607 21.48 -14.07 -29.97
N SER A 608 21.17 -15.35 -30.22
CA SER A 608 20.32 -15.72 -31.36
C SER A 608 18.87 -15.28 -31.19
N GLY A 609 18.18 -15.01 -32.30
CA GLY A 609 16.77 -14.61 -32.30
C GLY A 609 16.53 -13.27 -31.63
N ASP A 610 15.62 -13.22 -30.65
CA ASP A 610 15.35 -12.02 -29.85
C ASP A 610 16.38 -11.76 -28.73
N GLY A 611 17.24 -12.75 -28.44
CA GLY A 611 18.24 -12.69 -27.37
C GLY A 611 17.64 -12.52 -25.96
N PHE A 612 16.33 -12.75 -25.80
CA PHE A 612 15.65 -12.51 -24.53
C PHE A 612 15.98 -13.62 -23.53
N SER A 613 16.62 -13.25 -22.42
CA SER A 613 16.83 -14.14 -21.29
C SER A 613 16.76 -13.34 -19.98
N THR A 614 16.00 -13.83 -19.01
CA THR A 614 15.85 -13.16 -17.72
C THR A 614 15.52 -14.14 -16.60
N VAL A 615 15.84 -13.76 -15.36
CA VAL A 615 15.38 -14.46 -14.17
C VAL A 615 14.16 -13.73 -13.64
N TRP A 616 13.12 -14.47 -13.28
CA TRP A 616 11.93 -13.89 -12.67
C TRP A 616 11.38 -14.80 -11.56
N SER A 617 10.84 -14.16 -10.53
CA SER A 617 10.08 -14.77 -9.45
C SER A 617 9.03 -13.78 -8.98
N LYS A 618 7.87 -14.26 -8.51
CA LYS A 618 6.84 -13.42 -7.90
C LYS A 618 7.40 -12.59 -6.74
N VAL A 619 8.38 -13.12 -5.97
CA VAL A 619 8.98 -12.41 -4.84
C VAL A 619 9.90 -11.25 -5.23
N PHE A 620 10.35 -11.19 -6.49
CA PHE A 620 11.23 -10.11 -6.95
C PHE A 620 10.60 -8.74 -6.83
N ALA A 621 9.26 -8.63 -6.91
CA ALA A 621 8.57 -7.36 -6.68
C ALA A 621 8.89 -6.78 -5.30
N SER A 622 8.84 -7.59 -4.24
CA SER A 622 9.21 -7.17 -2.88
C SER A 622 10.70 -6.85 -2.77
N TRP A 623 11.57 -7.71 -3.32
CA TRP A 623 13.01 -7.53 -3.20
C TRP A 623 13.55 -6.31 -3.97
N VAL A 624 13.00 -6.03 -5.14
CA VAL A 624 13.32 -4.83 -5.92
C VAL A 624 12.80 -3.58 -5.21
N THR A 625 11.64 -3.67 -4.54
CA THR A 625 11.15 -2.57 -3.71
C THR A 625 12.15 -2.25 -2.59
N ASP A 626 12.67 -3.25 -1.87
CA ASP A 626 13.68 -3.05 -0.82
C ASP A 626 15.02 -2.50 -1.35
N GLU A 627 15.43 -2.91 -2.55
CA GLU A 627 16.66 -2.41 -3.19
C GLU A 627 16.58 -0.92 -3.51
N VAL A 628 15.39 -0.42 -3.85
CA VAL A 628 15.21 0.94 -4.38
C VAL A 628 14.68 1.93 -3.33
N ILE A 629 13.94 1.45 -2.31
CA ILE A 629 13.20 2.31 -1.39
C ILE A 629 14.07 3.31 -0.62
N ASP A 630 15.26 2.88 -0.18
CA ASP A 630 16.16 3.72 0.60
C ASP A 630 16.64 4.94 -0.20
N ARG A 631 17.09 4.69 -1.44
CA ARG A 631 17.52 5.75 -2.36
C ARG A 631 16.36 6.70 -2.69
N GLU A 632 15.17 6.16 -2.94
CA GLU A 632 13.98 6.96 -3.24
C GLU A 632 13.56 7.82 -2.05
N MET A 633 13.60 7.27 -0.84
CA MET A 633 13.28 7.99 0.40
C MET A 633 14.20 9.21 0.57
N TYR A 634 15.52 9.02 0.55
CA TYR A 634 16.46 10.13 0.72
C TYR A 634 16.33 11.17 -0.39
N ARG A 635 16.10 10.75 -1.63
CA ARG A 635 15.88 11.67 -2.75
C ARG A 635 14.63 12.50 -2.54
N ASN A 636 13.49 11.87 -2.21
CA ASN A 636 12.22 12.57 -2.02
C ASN A 636 12.26 13.50 -0.80
N LEU A 637 12.85 13.06 0.31
CA LEU A 637 13.04 13.87 1.51
C LEU A 637 13.92 15.09 1.24
N GLY A 638 15.05 14.90 0.53
CA GLY A 638 15.95 15.97 0.14
C GLY A 638 15.29 16.98 -0.79
N MET A 639 14.53 16.52 -1.79
CA MET A 639 13.79 17.40 -2.70
C MET A 639 12.69 18.19 -1.96
N ALA A 640 11.95 17.55 -1.05
CA ALA A 640 10.93 18.23 -0.24
C ALA A 640 11.55 19.33 0.64
N LEU A 641 12.66 19.05 1.33
CA LEU A 641 13.39 20.02 2.14
C LEU A 641 13.89 21.22 1.32
N CYS A 642 14.48 20.97 0.14
CA CYS A 642 14.92 22.04 -0.76
C CYS A 642 13.75 22.94 -1.17
N CYS A 643 12.60 22.34 -1.51
CA CYS A 643 11.45 23.10 -1.99
C CYS A 643 10.75 23.87 -0.88
N ILE A 644 10.73 23.36 0.35
CA ILE A 644 10.28 24.13 1.52
C ILE A 644 11.17 25.34 1.76
N MET A 645 12.50 25.18 1.67
CA MET A 645 13.42 26.31 1.80
C MET A 645 13.14 27.37 0.72
N ILE A 646 12.93 26.96 -0.53
CA ILE A 646 12.62 27.86 -1.64
C ILE A 646 11.26 28.55 -1.41
N CYS A 647 10.22 27.80 -1.05
CA CYS A 647 8.87 28.35 -0.81
C CYS A 647 8.87 29.34 0.35
N ASN A 648 9.47 28.98 1.49
CA ASN A 648 9.57 29.88 2.64
C ASN A 648 10.40 31.13 2.31
N GLY A 649 11.51 30.98 1.57
CA GLY A 649 12.33 32.10 1.11
C GLY A 649 11.55 33.09 0.24
N ILE A 650 10.70 32.59 -0.66
CA ILE A 650 9.86 33.41 -1.54
C ILE A 650 8.72 34.09 -0.76
N LEU A 651 8.09 33.38 0.19
CA LEU A 651 6.87 33.86 0.85
C LEU A 651 7.13 34.72 2.10
N ILE A 652 8.14 34.40 2.91
CA ILE A 652 8.48 35.14 4.14
C ILE A 652 9.50 36.27 3.85
N VAL A 653 10.29 36.18 2.78
CA VAL A 653 11.22 37.27 2.35
C VAL A 653 12.17 37.74 3.47
N ASP A 654 12.55 36.85 4.39
CA ASP A 654 13.62 37.06 5.37
C ASP A 654 14.49 35.80 5.48
N VAL A 655 15.76 35.93 5.09
CA VAL A 655 16.68 34.79 4.99
C VAL A 655 16.98 34.17 6.35
N GLN A 656 17.04 34.98 7.41
CA GLN A 656 17.41 34.51 8.75
C GLN A 656 16.28 33.70 9.40
N ILE A 657 15.01 34.12 9.29
CA ILE A 657 13.86 33.33 9.73
C ILE A 657 13.74 32.05 8.92
N CYS A 658 13.87 32.11 7.58
CA CYS A 658 13.79 30.92 6.74
C CYS A 658 14.84 29.87 7.13
N TRP A 659 16.05 30.32 7.47
CA TRP A 659 17.11 29.45 7.97
C TRP A 659 16.76 28.78 9.29
N TRP A 660 16.17 29.51 10.25
CA TRP A 660 15.74 28.93 11.52
C TRP A 660 14.56 27.97 11.38
N ILE A 661 13.60 28.28 10.50
CA ILE A 661 12.51 27.36 10.15
C ILE A 661 13.09 26.06 9.57
N PHE A 662 14.02 26.17 8.62
CA PHE A 662 14.68 25.02 8.03
C PHE A 662 15.42 24.16 9.06
N ILE A 663 16.15 24.78 9.99
CA ILE A 663 16.81 24.04 11.09
C ILE A 663 15.78 23.29 11.95
N CYS A 664 14.65 23.93 12.28
CA CYS A 664 13.60 23.27 13.06
C CYS A 664 13.02 22.06 12.32
N VAL A 665 12.77 22.19 11.03
CA VAL A 665 12.27 21.10 10.18
C VAL A 665 13.29 19.98 10.09
N LEU A 666 14.56 20.31 9.81
CA LEU A 666 15.65 19.33 9.71
C LEU A 666 15.84 18.55 11.00
N LEU A 667 15.89 19.24 12.15
CA LEU A 667 16.01 18.58 13.46
C LEU A 667 14.80 17.71 13.76
N THR A 668 13.59 18.17 13.45
CA THR A 668 12.36 17.38 13.64
C THR A 668 12.41 16.10 12.80
N LEU A 669 12.85 16.18 11.55
CA LEU A 669 12.95 15.00 10.67
C LEU A 669 14.00 14.01 11.16
N VAL A 670 15.18 14.49 11.59
CA VAL A 670 16.24 13.64 12.17
C VAL A 670 15.74 12.92 13.42
N ASP A 671 15.03 13.63 14.29
CA ASP A 671 14.46 13.05 15.51
C ASP A 671 13.36 12.04 15.17
N VAL A 672 12.42 12.38 14.30
CA VAL A 672 11.33 11.47 13.88
C VAL A 672 11.91 10.21 13.24
N SER A 673 12.76 10.33 12.22
CA SER A 673 13.33 9.18 11.52
C SER A 673 14.21 8.32 12.44
N GLY A 674 14.89 8.94 13.42
CA GLY A 674 15.67 8.21 14.41
C GLY A 674 14.83 7.49 15.46
N PHE A 675 13.74 8.10 15.93
CA PHE A 675 12.85 7.50 16.92
C PHE A 675 11.92 6.43 16.33
N VAL A 676 11.68 6.45 15.02
CA VAL A 676 11.04 5.33 14.29
C VAL A 676 11.79 4.02 14.52
N TYR A 677 13.12 4.03 14.53
CA TYR A 677 13.93 2.86 14.87
C TYR A 677 13.66 2.37 16.31
N TYR A 678 13.70 3.27 17.30
CA TYR A 678 13.44 2.90 18.70
C TYR A 678 12.00 2.42 18.93
N TRP A 679 11.07 2.79 18.05
CA TRP A 679 9.69 2.32 18.07
C TRP A 679 9.46 1.01 17.29
N GLY A 680 10.54 0.37 16.85
CA GLY A 680 10.52 -0.95 16.20
C GLY A 680 9.96 -0.94 14.77
N LEU A 681 10.01 0.21 14.09
CA LEU A 681 9.56 0.34 12.70
C LEU A 681 10.74 0.24 11.72
N TYR A 682 10.45 -0.24 10.51
CA TYR A 682 11.40 -0.36 9.40
C TYR A 682 11.19 0.76 8.38
N ILE A 683 12.16 0.98 7.50
CA ILE A 683 11.93 1.76 6.27
C ILE A 683 11.17 0.87 5.29
N ASP A 684 9.91 1.23 5.04
CA ASP A 684 9.03 0.61 4.06
C ASP A 684 8.20 1.67 3.32
N VAL A 685 7.27 1.24 2.47
CA VAL A 685 6.45 2.13 1.64
C VAL A 685 5.56 3.05 2.51
N ALA A 686 4.98 2.52 3.58
CA ALA A 686 4.08 3.28 4.45
C ALA A 686 4.86 4.29 5.31
N SER A 687 6.01 3.89 5.85
CA SER A 687 6.88 4.77 6.63
C SER A 687 7.49 5.87 5.75
N CYS A 688 7.85 5.57 4.50
CA CYS A 688 8.36 6.55 3.54
C CYS A 688 7.30 7.60 3.22
N ILE A 689 6.05 7.19 2.96
CA ILE A 689 4.92 8.11 2.80
C ILE A 689 4.75 8.98 4.04
N ALA A 690 4.72 8.38 5.24
CA ALA A 690 4.57 9.10 6.49
C ALA A 690 5.74 10.06 6.82
N LEU A 691 6.97 9.73 6.43
CA LEU A 691 8.14 10.61 6.59
C LEU A 691 8.13 11.77 5.59
N VAL A 692 7.69 11.56 4.35
CA VAL A 692 7.49 12.67 3.41
C VAL A 692 6.36 13.58 3.90
N LEU A 693 5.29 13.00 4.44
CA LEU A 693 4.18 13.72 5.09
C LEU A 693 4.64 14.58 6.27
N ALA A 694 5.57 14.05 7.07
CA ALA A 694 6.12 14.75 8.22
C ALA A 694 6.71 16.11 7.87
N VAL A 695 7.30 16.21 6.68
CA VAL A 695 8.02 17.39 6.20
C VAL A 695 7.08 18.59 6.04
N GLY A 696 5.87 18.39 5.50
CA GLY A 696 4.85 19.44 5.40
C GLY A 696 4.35 19.87 6.78
N LEU A 697 3.83 18.91 7.55
CA LEU A 697 3.22 19.18 8.87
C LEU A 697 4.11 19.89 9.88
N CYS A 698 5.42 19.60 9.90
CA CYS A 698 6.32 20.23 10.88
C CYS A 698 6.76 21.64 10.46
N VAL A 699 6.69 21.99 9.17
CA VAL A 699 6.99 23.35 8.69
C VAL A 699 5.96 24.32 9.25
N ASP A 700 4.70 23.95 9.27
CA ASP A 700 3.59 24.83 9.66
C ASP A 700 3.81 25.46 11.02
N TYR A 701 4.19 24.64 12.01
CA TYR A 701 4.40 25.09 13.38
C TYR A 701 5.50 26.16 13.47
N ALA A 702 6.61 25.96 12.77
CA ALA A 702 7.72 26.90 12.76
C ALA A 702 7.44 28.14 11.87
N ALA A 703 6.77 27.95 10.74
CA ALA A 703 6.44 29.02 9.79
C ALA A 703 5.45 30.02 10.38
N HIS A 704 4.40 29.57 11.07
CA HIS A 704 3.46 30.43 11.78
C HIS A 704 4.15 31.32 12.82
N VAL A 705 5.02 30.74 13.65
CA VAL A 705 5.77 31.47 14.68
C VAL A 705 6.78 32.41 14.04
N GLY A 706 7.53 31.96 13.04
CA GLY A 706 8.55 32.75 12.35
C GLY A 706 8.00 33.97 11.64
N HIS A 707 6.93 33.82 10.86
CA HIS A 707 6.29 34.93 10.14
C HIS A 707 5.70 35.96 11.10
N ILE A 708 4.96 35.54 12.13
CA ILE A 708 4.35 36.47 13.10
C ILE A 708 5.42 37.23 13.90
N PHE A 709 6.56 36.61 14.21
CA PHE A 709 7.67 37.29 14.89
C PHE A 709 8.21 38.51 14.12
N LEU A 710 8.19 38.48 12.78
CA LEU A 710 8.63 39.60 11.95
C LEU A 710 7.67 40.80 11.96
N THR A 711 6.40 40.58 12.33
CA THR A 711 5.37 41.63 12.38
C THR A 711 5.40 42.46 13.67
N PHE A 712 5.93 41.91 14.77
CA PHE A 712 5.95 42.60 16.06
C PHE A 712 7.22 43.43 16.24
N HIS A 713 7.07 44.63 16.80
CA HIS A 713 8.18 45.52 17.16
C HIS A 713 8.48 45.46 18.67
N GLY A 714 9.73 45.78 19.04
CA GLY A 714 10.22 45.79 20.43
C GLY A 714 11.55 45.04 20.58
N SER A 715 11.91 44.70 21.81
CA SER A 715 13.08 43.84 22.08
C SER A 715 12.84 42.42 21.55
N ARG A 716 13.91 41.68 21.22
CA ARG A 716 13.80 40.29 20.71
C ARG A 716 12.97 39.38 21.63
N GLU A 717 13.18 39.47 22.94
CA GLU A 717 12.44 38.67 23.92
C GLU A 717 10.97 39.09 24.02
N GLU A 718 10.69 40.39 24.01
CA GLU A 718 9.31 40.91 24.02
C GLU A 718 8.55 40.50 22.76
N ARG A 719 9.20 40.56 21.59
CA ARG A 719 8.64 40.10 20.32
C ARG A 719 8.35 38.60 20.35
N ALA A 720 9.27 37.79 20.86
CA ALA A 720 9.06 36.35 21.00
C ALA A 720 7.87 36.03 21.92
N LEU A 721 7.73 36.75 23.04
CA LEU A 721 6.59 36.62 23.95
C LEU A 721 5.27 37.02 23.29
N LYS A 722 5.23 38.17 22.59
CA LYS A 722 4.03 38.63 21.86
C LYS A 722 3.61 37.64 20.77
N THR A 723 4.59 37.09 20.05
CA THR A 723 4.37 36.08 19.00
C THR A 723 3.66 34.86 19.57
N ILE A 724 4.20 34.28 20.64
CA ILE A 724 3.64 33.07 21.24
C ILE A 724 2.27 33.31 21.85
N LYS A 725 2.06 34.48 22.45
CA LYS A 725 0.74 34.88 22.96
C LYS A 725 -0.30 34.97 21.83
N TYR A 726 0.10 35.46 20.66
CA TYR A 726 -0.77 35.68 19.51
C TYR A 726 -1.09 34.38 18.76
N ILE A 727 -0.07 33.58 18.39
CA ILE A 727 -0.23 32.42 17.50
C ILE A 727 0.00 31.07 18.19
N GLY A 728 0.80 31.02 19.26
CA GLY A 728 1.22 29.75 19.88
C GLY A 728 0.06 28.87 20.37
N THR A 729 -1.05 29.46 20.82
CA THR A 729 -2.24 28.70 21.21
C THR A 729 -3.00 28.10 20.01
N ALA A 730 -3.04 28.79 18.87
CA ALA A 730 -3.63 28.27 17.65
C ALA A 730 -2.81 27.09 17.13
N THR A 731 -1.49 27.27 17.01
CA THR A 731 -0.56 26.23 16.56
C THR A 731 -0.60 24.99 17.47
N ALA A 732 -0.70 25.17 18.80
CA ALA A 732 -0.83 24.05 19.73
C ALA A 732 -2.19 23.32 19.59
N ASN A 733 -3.29 24.04 19.40
CA ASN A 733 -4.61 23.44 19.16
C ASN A 733 -4.67 22.72 17.80
N GLY A 734 -4.04 23.28 16.77
CA GLY A 734 -3.87 22.64 15.45
C GLY A 734 -3.10 21.33 15.55
N ALA A 735 -1.93 21.35 16.18
CA ALA A 735 -1.14 20.15 16.43
C ALA A 735 -1.89 19.09 17.26
N PHE A 736 -2.61 19.49 18.31
CA PHE A 736 -3.45 18.58 19.07
C PHE A 736 -4.60 18.01 18.22
N SER A 737 -5.13 18.79 17.27
CA SER A 737 -6.15 18.31 16.33
C SER A 737 -5.60 17.23 15.40
N THR A 738 -4.39 17.40 14.87
CA THR A 738 -3.69 16.39 14.07
C THR A 738 -3.48 15.12 14.89
N LEU A 739 -3.02 15.24 16.13
CA LEU A 739 -2.83 14.11 17.05
C LEU A 739 -4.15 13.37 17.30
N LEU A 740 -5.24 14.09 17.55
CA LEU A 740 -6.55 13.51 17.80
C LEU A 740 -7.12 12.83 16.55
N ALA A 741 -6.88 13.39 15.35
CA ALA A 741 -7.28 12.78 14.09
C ALA A 741 -6.59 11.43 13.86
N VAL A 742 -5.29 11.32 14.19
CA VAL A 742 -4.53 10.07 14.02
C VAL A 742 -4.62 9.12 15.21
N ALA A 743 -5.03 9.58 16.39
CA ALA A 743 -5.04 8.76 17.62
C ALA A 743 -5.85 7.46 17.49
N LEU A 744 -6.94 7.47 16.73
CA LEU A 744 -7.76 6.28 16.52
C LEU A 744 -7.08 5.23 15.63
N LEU A 745 -6.18 5.65 14.75
CA LEU A 745 -5.39 4.75 13.91
C LEU A 745 -4.46 3.87 14.76
N GLY A 746 -4.06 4.33 15.95
CA GLY A 746 -3.25 3.56 16.89
C GLY A 746 -3.93 2.31 17.45
N SER A 747 -5.27 2.27 17.44
CA SER A 747 -6.08 1.10 17.85
C SER A 747 -6.46 0.17 16.69
N SER A 748 -5.85 0.37 15.52
CA SER A 748 -6.08 -0.47 14.34
C SER A 748 -5.24 -1.75 14.36
N ASP A 749 -5.80 -2.83 13.83
CA ASP A 749 -5.07 -4.06 13.54
C ASP A 749 -4.28 -3.95 12.21
N ALA A 750 -4.60 -2.94 11.39
CA ALA A 750 -3.91 -2.70 10.12
C ALA A 750 -2.55 -2.03 10.36
N TYR A 751 -1.49 -2.69 9.89
CA TYR A 751 -0.11 -2.20 10.00
C TYR A 751 0.08 -0.76 9.48
N VAL A 752 -0.54 -0.42 8.35
CA VAL A 752 -0.45 0.94 7.77
C VAL A 752 -0.93 2.00 8.75
N PHE A 753 -2.05 1.77 9.43
CA PHE A 753 -2.63 2.71 10.38
C PHE A 753 -1.79 2.82 11.65
N GLN A 754 -1.23 1.72 12.15
CA GLN A 754 -0.31 1.76 13.28
C GLN A 754 0.98 2.54 12.94
N THR A 755 1.55 2.31 11.76
CA THR A 755 2.76 3.00 11.28
C THR A 755 2.51 4.49 11.12
N PHE A 756 1.38 4.88 10.52
CA PHE A 756 0.97 6.28 10.41
C PHE A 756 0.77 6.89 11.81
N PHE A 757 0.02 6.25 12.72
CA PHE A 757 -0.15 6.78 14.07
C PHE A 757 1.19 7.04 14.77
N LYS A 758 2.11 6.06 14.77
CA LYS A 758 3.42 6.20 15.42
C LYS A 758 4.23 7.36 14.83
N ILE A 759 4.34 7.44 13.50
CA ILE A 759 5.13 8.50 12.85
C ILE A 759 4.50 9.86 13.08
N PHE A 760 3.19 10.02 12.84
CA PHE A 760 2.51 11.30 13.04
C PHE A 760 2.54 11.74 14.51
N PHE A 761 2.44 10.81 15.46
CA PHE A 761 2.64 11.11 16.88
C PHE A 761 4.02 11.72 17.13
N LEU A 762 5.10 11.11 16.61
CA LEU A 762 6.45 11.66 16.74
C LEU A 762 6.58 13.03 16.09
N VAL A 763 6.04 13.20 14.87
CA VAL A 763 6.09 14.45 14.11
C VAL A 763 5.40 15.58 14.86
N THR A 764 4.21 15.33 15.41
CA THR A 764 3.49 16.33 16.18
C THR A 764 4.23 16.69 17.46
N VAL A 765 4.76 15.71 18.20
CA VAL A 765 5.48 15.95 19.46
C VAL A 765 6.79 16.71 19.23
N PHE A 766 7.64 16.22 18.32
CA PHE A 766 8.92 16.87 18.03
C PHE A 766 8.74 18.20 17.30
N GLY A 767 7.80 18.27 16.36
CA GLY A 767 7.44 19.49 15.65
C GLY A 767 6.94 20.57 16.59
N LEU A 768 6.07 20.24 17.56
CA LEU A 768 5.64 21.20 18.59
C LEU A 768 6.80 21.66 19.47
N PHE A 769 7.66 20.73 19.90
CA PHE A 769 8.83 21.08 20.70
C PHE A 769 9.76 22.02 19.91
N HIS A 770 10.01 21.76 18.63
CA HIS A 770 10.91 22.58 17.82
C HIS A 770 10.28 23.94 17.42
N GLY A 771 9.02 23.94 16.97
CA GLY A 771 8.33 25.14 16.50
C GLY A 771 7.87 26.08 17.61
N ILE A 772 7.37 25.54 18.73
CA ILE A 772 6.79 26.36 19.81
C ILE A 772 7.78 26.56 20.97
N VAL A 773 8.67 25.60 21.28
CA VAL A 773 9.60 25.75 22.43
C VAL A 773 10.98 26.24 21.99
N PHE A 774 11.64 25.50 21.09
CA PHE A 774 13.01 25.81 20.66
C PHE A 774 13.10 27.10 19.83
N LEU A 775 12.26 27.26 18.81
CA LEU A 775 12.32 28.40 17.90
C LEU A 775 12.17 29.76 18.62
N PRO A 776 11.20 30.01 19.52
CA PRO A 776 11.11 31.28 20.23
C PRO A 776 12.32 31.59 21.13
N ILE A 777 12.97 30.57 21.69
CA ILE A 777 14.20 30.77 22.49
C ILE A 777 15.30 31.28 21.56
N VAL A 778 15.49 30.63 20.42
CA VAL A 778 16.49 31.05 19.42
C VAL A 778 16.19 32.45 18.91
N LEU A 779 14.94 32.77 18.58
CA LEU A 779 14.53 34.10 18.12
C LEU A 779 14.70 35.17 19.21
N SER A 780 14.52 34.82 20.49
CA SER A 780 14.78 35.75 21.61
C SER A 780 16.26 36.13 21.74
N LEU A 781 17.17 35.25 21.30
CA LEU A 781 18.62 35.46 21.37
C LEU A 781 19.16 36.09 20.09
N ILE A 782 18.84 35.50 18.93
CA ILE A 782 19.43 35.77 17.61
C ILE A 782 18.34 35.94 16.54
N GLY A 783 17.22 36.58 16.88
CA GLY A 783 16.15 36.91 15.92
C GLY A 783 16.49 38.13 15.04
N PRO A 784 16.03 38.16 13.77
CA PRO A 784 16.19 39.29 12.86
C PRO A 784 15.35 40.50 13.28
N GLU A 785 15.60 41.65 12.67
CA GLU A 785 14.80 42.87 12.84
C GLU A 785 13.38 42.70 12.27
N PRO A 786 12.37 43.44 12.79
CA PRO A 786 11.01 43.38 12.26
C PRO A 786 10.93 44.04 10.87
N TYR A 787 9.87 43.75 10.11
CA TYR A 787 9.66 44.41 8.83
C TYR A 787 9.57 45.94 8.99
N ASN A 788 10.16 46.67 8.05
CA ASN A 788 10.00 48.12 7.98
C ASN A 788 8.58 48.44 7.51
N HIS A 789 7.74 48.97 8.40
CA HIS A 789 6.44 49.49 7.99
C HIS A 789 6.63 50.76 7.14
N HIS A 790 6.27 50.71 5.86
CA HIS A 790 5.80 51.92 5.18
C HIS A 790 4.60 52.45 5.98
N SER A 791 4.67 53.73 6.35
CA SER A 791 3.72 54.41 7.24
C SER A 791 2.26 54.23 6.79
N ASN A 792 1.36 54.16 7.76
CA ASN A 792 -0.11 54.04 7.62
C ASN A 792 -0.81 55.13 6.76
N ASP A 793 -0.07 55.97 6.03
CA ASP A 793 -0.61 57.06 5.21
C ASP A 793 -1.21 56.59 3.88
N ASP A 794 -0.78 55.45 3.33
CA ASP A 794 -1.28 54.97 2.03
C ASP A 794 -2.65 54.26 2.11
N ILE A 795 -3.02 53.73 3.28
CA ILE A 795 -4.31 53.03 3.47
C ILE A 795 -5.48 54.03 3.45
N SER A 796 -5.26 55.25 3.96
CA SER A 796 -6.25 56.33 3.89
C SER A 796 -6.52 56.79 2.45
N LYS A 797 -5.61 56.54 1.51
CA LYS A 797 -5.74 56.90 0.10
C LYS A 797 -6.44 55.81 -0.73
N VAL A 798 -6.20 54.53 -0.44
CA VAL A 798 -6.84 53.40 -1.15
C VAL A 798 -8.31 53.24 -0.75
N VAL A 799 -8.67 53.49 0.51
CA VAL A 799 -10.07 53.40 0.98
C VAL A 799 -10.90 54.63 0.56
N LYS A 800 -10.28 55.80 0.37
CA LYS A 800 -10.97 56.99 -0.13
C LYS A 800 -11.23 56.98 -1.64
N SER A 801 -10.56 56.11 -2.41
CA SER A 801 -10.68 56.06 -3.88
C SER A 801 -11.69 55.03 -4.39
N SER A 802 -12.30 54.22 -3.53
CA SER A 802 -13.36 53.27 -3.92
C SER A 802 -14.74 53.93 -3.86
N PRO A 803 -15.52 54.00 -4.95
CA PRO A 803 -16.88 54.55 -4.89
C PRO A 803 -17.77 53.65 -4.02
N PRO A 804 -18.69 54.22 -3.21
CA PRO A 804 -19.60 53.41 -2.41
C PRO A 804 -20.46 52.54 -3.32
N LEU A 805 -20.49 51.23 -3.06
CA LEU A 805 -21.47 50.34 -3.70
C LEU A 805 -22.88 50.81 -3.36
N PRO A 806 -23.81 50.86 -4.33
CA PRO A 806 -25.19 51.21 -4.06
C PRO A 806 -25.83 50.14 -3.15
N LEU A 807 -26.48 50.60 -2.09
CA LEU A 807 -27.30 49.76 -1.21
C LEU A 807 -28.40 49.07 -2.04
N PRO A 808 -28.73 47.79 -1.79
CA PRO A 808 -29.97 47.23 -2.31
C PRO A 808 -31.15 48.01 -1.70
N PRO A 809 -32.22 48.29 -2.46
CA PRO A 809 -33.36 49.05 -1.97
C PRO A 809 -34.04 48.29 -0.82
N SER A 810 -33.93 48.85 0.39
CA SER A 810 -34.68 48.43 1.57
C SER A 810 -36.06 49.10 1.56
N THR A 811 -36.97 48.60 0.74
CA THR A 811 -38.40 48.90 0.86
C THR A 811 -39.21 47.80 0.18
N VAL A 812 -39.72 46.85 0.99
CA VAL A 812 -40.90 46.07 0.59
C VAL A 812 -42.10 46.98 0.83
N THR A 813 -42.49 47.75 -0.18
CA THR A 813 -43.78 48.43 -0.22
C THR A 813 -44.84 47.42 -0.66
N ILE A 814 -45.65 46.93 0.30
CA ILE A 814 -46.87 46.19 -0.01
C ILE A 814 -47.86 47.20 -0.61
N ARG A 815 -48.05 47.14 -1.93
CA ARG A 815 -49.13 47.86 -2.62
C ARG A 815 -50.37 46.97 -2.59
N LYS A 816 -51.39 47.35 -1.83
CA LYS A 816 -52.74 46.81 -1.97
C LYS A 816 -53.38 47.49 -3.18
N ASP A 817 -53.57 46.75 -4.28
CA ASP A 817 -54.50 47.16 -5.32
C ASP A 817 -55.84 46.43 -5.10
N ASN A 818 -56.89 47.24 -4.96
CA ASN A 818 -58.29 46.82 -4.99
C ASN A 818 -58.69 46.60 -6.45
N GLY A 819 -59.24 45.43 -6.79
CA GLY A 819 -59.96 45.26 -8.05
C GLY A 819 -59.97 43.83 -8.61
N ASN A 820 -61.06 43.11 -8.32
CA ASN A 820 -61.71 42.00 -9.01
C ASN A 820 -60.95 41.02 -9.94
N GLU A 821 -61.14 39.74 -9.55
CA GLU A 821 -61.50 38.56 -10.34
C GLU A 821 -60.46 37.86 -11.26
N SER A 822 -60.12 36.65 -10.78
CA SER A 822 -60.04 35.38 -11.51
C SER A 822 -58.69 34.88 -12.06
N SER A 823 -58.18 33.89 -11.33
CA SER A 823 -57.55 32.61 -11.73
C SER A 823 -56.19 32.58 -12.46
N ASP A 824 -55.23 31.96 -11.74
CA ASP A 824 -54.24 30.95 -12.16
C ASP A 824 -53.24 31.26 -13.28
N ASP A 825 -51.98 31.58 -12.91
CA ASP A 825 -50.89 30.59 -12.94
C ASP A 825 -49.55 31.22 -12.53
N TYR A 826 -48.85 30.56 -11.59
CA TYR A 826 -47.51 30.94 -11.12
C TYR A 826 -46.43 30.29 -12.00
N LEU A 827 -45.61 31.10 -12.67
CA LEU A 827 -44.33 30.67 -13.25
C LEU A 827 -43.26 31.75 -12.98
N LEU A 828 -42.42 31.49 -11.97
CA LEU A 828 -41.29 32.33 -11.59
C LEU A 828 -40.05 31.89 -12.38
N THR A 829 -39.79 32.56 -13.50
CA THR A 829 -38.54 32.46 -14.27
C THR A 829 -37.47 33.37 -13.64
N LEU A 830 -36.38 32.78 -13.16
CA LEU A 830 -35.17 33.49 -12.70
C LEU A 830 -34.29 33.82 -13.91
N SER A 831 -34.29 35.09 -14.34
CA SER A 831 -33.34 35.60 -15.34
C SER A 831 -32.10 36.17 -14.66
N ILE A 832 -30.94 35.52 -14.87
CA ILE A 832 -29.62 36.01 -14.46
C ILE A 832 -29.10 36.95 -15.56
N SER A 833 -29.00 38.25 -15.26
CA SER A 833 -28.35 39.21 -16.15
C SER A 833 -26.85 39.26 -15.86
N ILE A 834 -26.04 38.77 -16.80
CA ILE A 834 -24.58 38.89 -16.79
C ILE A 834 -24.23 40.25 -17.37
N GLN A 835 -23.75 41.17 -16.52
CA GLN A 835 -23.30 42.48 -16.95
C GLN A 835 -21.78 42.45 -17.17
N THR A 836 -21.38 42.28 -18.43
CA THR A 836 -19.99 42.45 -18.87
C THR A 836 -19.62 43.94 -18.89
N ARG A 837 -18.56 44.33 -18.17
CA ARG A 837 -17.94 45.66 -18.29
C ARG A 837 -16.81 45.59 -19.32
N LYS A 838 -16.88 46.50 -20.31
CA LYS A 838 -15.75 46.89 -21.18
C LYS A 838 -14.69 47.65 -20.40
#